data_AF-A0A552VDN8-F1
#
_entry.id   AF-A0A552VDN8-F1
#
_cell.length_a   1.000
_cell.length_b   1.000
_cell.length_c   1.000
_cell.angle_alpha   90.00
_cell.angle_beta   90.00
_cell.angle_gamma   90.00
#
_symmetry.space_group_name_H-M   'P 1'
#
loop_
_entity.id
_entity.type
_entity.pdbx_description
1 polymer ?
#
loop_
_entity_poly.entity_id
_entity_poly.type
_entity_poly.pdbx_seq_one_letter_code
_entity_poly.pdbx_strand_id
1 'polypeptide(L)'
;MKKSKILSLMLLTLGLSANSIFAASMIENEVYTAPLSKSINFKKITENYARTANNIYILEADLNDKNNKLDVMLNTNGISNRLSIKNTAPTIPGLVGAINADFFLMTKNSSSIGTLVKDKKIMSSPAEAYNKFANIIITDDGAVSFEYITDGVVVDNETKGSSQKIQIMNKQLSTAFMGNAILSSDFSYATPGKNSKNPKRVEVIVSPDGYVTEVRENSPSAPIPYGGYAIISYNTTGSDLKTIYSVGDKVTLTMDILKARPNIKTIIGGGSVLIKDGQKTWITNTIPGKAQRSALAITNDNKLLMVANDGRQALTAGFDEKDMQNYLYNLGVKDAIMLDGGGSTALYVDGKTQNYQPSERAVINALVLKNENQTGVIEKINVTPMDDIIYVGDEVPVIASAQATSGAKDTSYNTANMNLSSQGFQSTVKGSSIVPTTAGKGQIIASVGGVIGAADVNVLESHAHDSKNVKGAMPKINIYPDTQDQSSLITDILKFKIIANSQAGDINILIGNGDLTFSNKLNGENLIANTGTPLKTLDKTIVVSINSAKPLYDNEVQIQNLDNALNSSAQNIIIAMQSGAKVGLLEQDVFDKKLESYAQTKNIYLIYKSDKYDAYKRGNVSYISIIDFKNNAHKNLSNVKYLQMFEDANGGLTYDYKSVVE
;
A
#
# COMPACT_ATOMS: atom_id res chain seq x y z
N MET A 1 -20.81 -18.40 2.72
CA MET A 1 -19.86 -17.76 3.66
C MET A 1 -20.44 -16.40 4.04
N LYS A 2 -20.72 -16.14 5.32
CA LYS A 2 -21.24 -14.84 5.78
C LYS A 2 -20.16 -13.78 5.54
N LYS A 3 -20.40 -12.83 4.63
CA LYS A 3 -19.60 -11.61 4.50
C LYS A 3 -19.76 -10.84 5.82
N SER A 4 -18.71 -10.85 6.65
CA SER A 4 -18.60 -9.94 7.78
C SER A 4 -18.25 -8.56 7.22
N LYS A 5 -19.28 -7.78 6.85
CA LYS A 5 -19.11 -6.34 6.62
C LYS A 5 -18.96 -5.69 7.99
N ILE A 6 -17.72 -5.60 8.47
CA ILE A 6 -17.40 -4.72 9.58
C ILE A 6 -16.87 -3.44 8.96
N LEU A 7 -17.77 -2.47 8.75
CA LEU A 7 -17.39 -1.07 8.71
C LEU A 7 -17.07 -0.69 10.17
N SER A 8 -15.86 -0.98 10.63
CA SER A 8 -15.45 -0.57 11.98
C SER A 8 -15.07 0.91 11.90
N LEU A 9 -16.01 1.78 12.27
CA LEU A 9 -15.66 3.11 12.72
C LEU A 9 -14.98 2.96 14.08
N MET A 10 -13.68 2.68 14.07
CA MET A 10 -12.91 2.54 15.30
C MET A 10 -12.65 3.95 15.85
N LEU A 11 -13.56 4.45 16.68
CA LEU A 11 -13.35 5.67 17.45
C LEU A 11 -12.22 5.40 18.46
N LEU A 12 -11.00 5.77 18.10
CA LEU A 12 -9.84 5.67 18.99
C LEU A 12 -9.90 6.82 20.01
N THR A 13 -10.57 6.60 21.14
CA THR A 13 -10.49 7.54 22.28
C THR A 13 -9.13 7.39 22.95
N LEU A 14 -8.15 8.18 22.52
CA LEU A 14 -6.86 8.31 23.20
C LEU A 14 -7.04 9.18 24.45
N GLY A 15 -6.79 8.56 25.61
CA GLY A 15 -6.63 9.26 26.88
C GLY A 15 -5.48 10.27 26.82
N LEU A 16 -5.78 11.48 27.26
CA LEU A 16 -4.91 12.66 27.29
C LEU A 16 -3.54 12.37 27.92
N SER A 17 -2.48 12.57 27.13
CA SER A 17 -1.27 13.22 27.62
C SER A 17 -0.76 14.16 26.53
N ALA A 18 -0.65 15.44 26.89
CA ALA A 18 -0.36 16.53 25.99
C ALA A 18 1.04 16.39 25.38
N ASN A 19 1.08 16.19 24.06
CA ASN A 19 2.10 16.72 23.17
C ASN A 19 1.47 16.88 21.79
N SER A 20 1.28 18.13 21.40
CA SER A 20 0.63 18.58 20.18
C SER A 20 1.45 18.23 18.94
N ILE A 21 1.03 17.16 18.27
CA ILE A 21 1.18 16.98 16.82
C ILE A 21 -0.25 16.82 16.34
N PHE A 22 -0.67 17.58 15.32
CA PHE A 22 -1.94 17.32 14.64
C PHE A 22 -1.91 15.90 14.07
N ALA A 23 -2.35 14.92 14.85
CA ALA A 23 -2.71 13.62 14.35
C ALA A 23 -3.99 13.85 13.55
N ALA A 24 -3.86 13.92 12.22
CA ALA A 24 -5.04 13.85 11.37
C ALA A 24 -5.79 12.56 11.76
N SER A 25 -7.07 12.69 12.12
CA SER A 25 -7.90 11.53 12.40
C SER A 25 -7.99 10.68 11.13
N MET A 26 -7.80 9.37 11.28
CA MET A 26 -8.04 8.43 10.20
C MET A 26 -9.53 8.45 9.89
N ILE A 27 -9.84 8.67 8.62
CA ILE A 27 -11.20 8.81 8.11
C ILE A 27 -11.79 7.46 7.81
N GLU A 28 -11.00 6.63 7.14
CA GLU A 28 -11.39 5.33 6.65
C GLU A 28 -10.16 4.42 6.62
N ASN A 29 -10.40 3.15 6.88
CA ASN A 29 -9.39 2.11 6.80
C ASN A 29 -9.97 0.93 6.02
N GLU A 30 -9.60 0.84 4.75
CA GLU A 30 -10.01 -0.26 3.88
C GLU A 30 -9.02 -1.40 3.99
N VAL A 31 -9.52 -2.62 4.22
CA VAL A 31 -8.68 -3.81 4.33
C VAL A 31 -9.21 -4.89 3.40
N TYR A 32 -8.48 -5.13 2.31
CA TYR A 32 -8.74 -6.24 1.40
C TYR A 32 -7.81 -7.40 1.75
N THR A 33 -8.35 -8.60 1.91
CA THR A 33 -7.59 -9.83 2.18
C THR A 33 -7.87 -10.85 1.10
N ALA A 34 -6.85 -11.18 0.31
CA ALA A 34 -6.87 -12.25 -0.68
C ALA A 34 -6.17 -13.51 -0.13
N PRO A 35 -6.90 -14.61 0.09
CA PRO A 35 -6.28 -15.90 0.38
C PRO A 35 -5.45 -16.37 -0.82
N LEU A 36 -4.17 -16.63 -0.60
CA LEU A 36 -3.27 -17.21 -1.60
C LEU A 36 -3.16 -18.73 -1.48
N SER A 37 -3.37 -19.25 -0.26
CA SER A 37 -3.46 -20.67 0.10
C SER A 37 -4.22 -20.81 1.44
N LYS A 38 -4.22 -22.00 2.06
CA LYS A 38 -4.77 -22.16 3.43
C LYS A 38 -3.96 -21.41 4.50
N SER A 39 -2.67 -21.17 4.28
CA SER A 39 -1.72 -20.64 5.26
C SER A 39 -1.09 -19.30 4.85
N ILE A 40 -1.48 -18.75 3.71
CA ILE A 40 -0.91 -17.53 3.14
C ILE A 40 -2.02 -16.57 2.69
N ASN A 41 -1.92 -15.31 3.12
CA ASN A 41 -2.79 -14.22 2.70
C ASN A 41 -1.98 -13.07 2.11
N PHE A 42 -2.53 -12.40 1.11
CA PHE A 42 -2.10 -11.07 0.70
C PHE A 42 -3.12 -10.05 1.17
N LYS A 43 -2.65 -8.95 1.75
CA LYS A 43 -3.50 -7.85 2.23
C LYS A 43 -3.10 -6.55 1.55
N LYS A 44 -4.11 -5.78 1.13
CA LYS A 44 -3.97 -4.37 0.74
C LYS A 44 -4.78 -3.55 1.74
N ILE A 45 -4.14 -2.54 2.31
CA ILE A 45 -4.72 -1.67 3.31
C ILE A 45 -4.59 -0.24 2.82
N THR A 46 -5.68 0.51 2.84
CA THR A 46 -5.70 1.94 2.51
C THR A 46 -6.26 2.71 3.69
N GLU A 47 -5.39 3.49 4.35
CA GLU A 47 -5.75 4.41 5.43
C GLU A 47 -5.89 5.81 4.85
N ASN A 48 -7.12 6.32 4.81
CA ASN A 48 -7.41 7.66 4.32
C ASN A 48 -7.42 8.67 5.46
N TYR A 49 -6.79 9.82 5.26
CA TYR A 49 -6.77 10.97 6.16
C TYR A 49 -7.13 12.23 5.36
N ALA A 50 -7.47 13.32 6.06
CA ALA A 50 -8.00 14.54 5.44
C ALA A 50 -7.13 15.10 4.30
N ARG A 51 -5.80 14.92 4.39
CA ARG A 51 -4.83 15.47 3.44
C ARG A 51 -3.82 14.45 2.92
N THR A 52 -3.94 13.19 3.29
CA THR A 52 -3.01 12.14 2.83
C THR A 52 -3.67 10.76 2.93
N ALA A 53 -3.16 9.79 2.19
CA ALA A 53 -3.52 8.40 2.37
C ALA A 53 -2.25 7.56 2.54
N ASN A 54 -2.33 6.47 3.28
CA ASN A 54 -1.29 5.43 3.31
C ASN A 54 -1.83 4.19 2.60
N ASN A 55 -1.07 3.67 1.64
CA ASN A 55 -1.31 2.35 1.07
C ASN A 55 -0.25 1.39 1.61
N ILE A 56 -0.69 0.30 2.21
CA ILE A 56 0.14 -0.69 2.88
C ILE A 56 -0.21 -2.07 2.31
N TYR A 57 0.81 -2.85 2.01
CA TYR A 57 0.71 -4.16 1.41
C TYR A 57 1.41 -5.17 2.31
N ILE A 58 0.74 -6.28 2.61
CA ILE A 58 1.25 -7.30 3.52
C ILE A 58 1.10 -8.67 2.88
N LEU A 59 2.22 -9.38 2.69
CA LEU A 59 2.21 -10.83 2.48
C LEU A 59 2.36 -11.50 3.84
N GLU A 60 1.30 -12.19 4.26
CA GLU A 60 1.22 -12.91 5.53
C GLU A 60 1.34 -14.41 5.27
N ALA A 61 2.21 -15.10 6.00
CA ALA A 61 2.39 -16.55 5.89
C ALA A 61 2.58 -17.20 7.27
N ASP A 62 1.81 -18.25 7.55
CA ASP A 62 1.96 -19.06 8.77
C ASP A 62 3.22 -19.93 8.69
N LEU A 63 4.20 -19.66 9.53
CA LEU A 63 5.45 -20.43 9.56
C LEU A 63 5.31 -21.77 10.31
N ASN A 64 4.16 -22.03 10.95
CA ASN A 64 3.85 -23.36 11.47
C ASN A 64 3.51 -24.35 10.34
N ASP A 65 3.09 -23.86 9.17
CA ASP A 65 2.98 -24.66 7.96
C ASP A 65 4.38 -24.87 7.36
N LYS A 66 4.86 -26.12 7.45
CA LYS A 66 6.20 -26.51 6.99
C LYS A 66 6.43 -26.32 5.49
N ASN A 67 5.37 -26.13 4.70
CA ASN A 67 5.49 -25.83 3.28
C ASN A 67 5.95 -24.38 3.04
N ASN A 68 5.72 -23.47 3.98
CA ASN A 68 6.19 -22.10 3.89
C ASN A 68 7.68 -22.04 4.25
N LYS A 69 8.51 -21.71 3.26
CA LYS A 69 9.97 -21.65 3.40
C LYS A 69 10.51 -20.28 3.01
N LEU A 70 11.53 -19.83 3.74
CA LEU A 70 12.24 -18.61 3.41
C LEU A 70 13.57 -18.94 2.72
N ASP A 71 13.89 -18.12 1.72
CA ASP A 71 15.17 -18.18 0.99
C ASP A 71 15.63 -16.75 0.64
N VAL A 72 16.85 -16.63 0.13
CA VAL A 72 17.45 -15.37 -0.32
C VAL A 72 17.61 -15.38 -1.83
N MET A 73 17.10 -14.32 -2.46
CA MET A 73 17.33 -13.99 -3.86
C MET A 73 18.58 -13.14 -3.99
N LEU A 74 19.48 -13.58 -4.87
CA LEU A 74 20.78 -12.95 -5.16
C LEU A 74 20.95 -12.80 -6.67
N ASN A 75 21.84 -11.91 -7.09
CA ASN A 75 22.22 -11.82 -8.49
C ASN A 75 23.07 -13.03 -8.90
N THR A 76 22.68 -13.73 -9.98
CA THR A 76 23.36 -14.94 -10.46
C THR A 76 24.76 -14.67 -11.03
N ASN A 77 25.07 -13.43 -11.39
CA ASN A 77 26.39 -13.01 -11.88
C ASN A 77 27.34 -12.58 -10.75
N GLY A 78 26.96 -12.80 -9.49
CA GLY A 78 27.78 -12.51 -8.31
C GLY A 78 27.16 -11.50 -7.36
N ILE A 79 27.48 -11.66 -6.07
CA ILE A 79 26.88 -10.91 -4.95
C ILE A 79 27.30 -9.43 -4.87
N SER A 80 28.24 -9.00 -5.71
CA SER A 80 28.58 -7.59 -5.87
C SER A 80 27.65 -6.85 -6.85
N ASN A 81 26.84 -7.60 -7.62
CA ASN A 81 25.87 -7.06 -8.56
C ASN A 81 24.49 -6.92 -7.91
N ARG A 82 23.79 -5.83 -8.24
CA ARG A 82 22.40 -5.61 -7.84
C ARG A 82 21.44 -6.31 -8.81
N LEU A 83 20.24 -6.65 -8.35
CA LEU A 83 19.21 -7.36 -9.11
C LEU A 83 17.89 -6.57 -9.14
N SER A 84 17.10 -6.77 -10.20
CA SER A 84 15.68 -6.37 -10.25
C SER A 84 14.85 -7.51 -9.64
N ILE A 85 14.06 -7.21 -8.62
CA ILE A 85 13.15 -8.20 -8.00
C ILE A 85 12.11 -8.60 -9.03
N LYS A 86 11.52 -7.64 -9.75
CA LYS A 86 10.49 -7.90 -10.77
C LYS A 86 10.96 -8.90 -11.84
N ASN A 87 12.22 -8.79 -12.28
CA ASN A 87 12.76 -9.65 -13.34
C ASN A 87 13.35 -10.97 -12.81
N THR A 88 13.80 -11.00 -11.56
CA THR A 88 14.43 -12.19 -10.96
C THR A 88 13.39 -13.09 -10.28
N ALA A 89 12.36 -12.52 -9.67
CA ALA A 89 11.31 -13.26 -8.97
C ALA A 89 10.68 -14.39 -9.82
N PRO A 90 10.30 -14.18 -11.10
CA PRO A 90 9.73 -15.24 -11.93
C PRO A 90 10.62 -16.48 -12.14
N THR A 91 11.93 -16.37 -11.92
CA THR A 91 12.87 -17.48 -12.11
C THR A 91 13.03 -18.34 -10.85
N ILE A 92 12.47 -17.91 -9.71
CA ILE A 92 12.58 -18.64 -8.43
C ILE A 92 11.50 -19.72 -8.35
N PRO A 93 11.87 -21.02 -8.28
CA PRO A 93 10.90 -22.09 -8.17
C PRO A 93 10.11 -22.02 -6.86
N GLY A 94 8.81 -22.28 -6.91
CA GLY A 94 7.96 -22.30 -5.73
C GLY A 94 7.69 -20.92 -5.11
N LEU A 95 7.96 -19.82 -5.84
CA LEU A 95 7.81 -18.46 -5.34
C LEU A 95 6.35 -18.09 -5.05
N VAL A 96 6.10 -17.63 -3.83
CA VAL A 96 4.84 -16.96 -3.46
C VAL A 96 4.99 -15.44 -3.56
N GLY A 97 6.08 -14.92 -3.02
CA GLY A 97 6.40 -13.51 -3.07
C GLY A 97 7.81 -13.19 -2.57
N ALA A 98 8.25 -11.96 -2.80
CA ALA A 98 9.58 -11.50 -2.42
C ALA A 98 9.53 -10.04 -1.96
N ILE A 99 10.42 -9.69 -1.04
CA ILE A 99 10.61 -8.32 -0.56
C ILE A 99 12.10 -7.97 -0.51
N ASN A 100 12.47 -6.76 -0.88
CA ASN A 100 13.84 -6.27 -0.71
C ASN A 100 14.31 -6.39 0.76
N ALA A 101 15.60 -6.61 1.01
CA ALA A 101 16.10 -6.87 2.37
C ALA A 101 17.23 -5.93 2.83
N ASP A 102 18.48 -6.27 2.54
CA ASP A 102 19.65 -5.60 3.14
C ASP A 102 19.89 -4.21 2.57
N PHE A 103 20.49 -3.35 3.39
CA PHE A 103 21.10 -2.11 2.92
C PHE A 103 22.34 -2.41 2.10
N PHE A 104 22.72 -1.49 1.21
CA PHE A 104 23.87 -1.68 0.34
C PHE A 104 24.48 -0.37 -0.12
N LEU A 105 25.70 -0.46 -0.67
CA LEU A 105 26.39 0.68 -1.24
C LEU A 105 25.95 0.89 -2.70
N MET A 106 25.51 2.11 -3.04
CA MET A 106 25.08 2.48 -4.39
C MET A 106 26.26 2.74 -5.36
N THR A 107 27.25 1.86 -5.35
CA THR A 107 28.42 1.87 -6.25
C THR A 107 28.24 0.87 -7.39
N LYS A 108 29.09 0.95 -8.42
CA LYS A 108 29.06 0.02 -9.57
C LYS A 108 29.26 -1.43 -9.10
N ASN A 109 30.32 -1.67 -8.33
CA ASN A 109 30.50 -2.88 -7.56
C ASN A 109 29.90 -2.60 -6.18
N SER A 110 28.77 -3.20 -5.89
CA SER A 110 28.05 -3.01 -4.64
C SER A 110 28.48 -4.05 -3.62
N SER A 111 28.06 -3.85 -2.38
CA SER A 111 28.13 -4.88 -1.34
C SER A 111 26.98 -4.67 -0.38
N SER A 112 26.48 -5.77 0.18
CA SER A 112 25.53 -5.73 1.28
C SER A 112 26.15 -5.03 2.49
N ILE A 113 25.36 -4.51 3.43
CA ILE A 113 25.88 -3.94 4.67
C ILE A 113 25.88 -4.99 5.78
N GLY A 114 24.77 -5.71 5.98
CA GLY A 114 24.69 -6.79 6.96
C GLY A 114 25.40 -8.07 6.51
N THR A 115 25.28 -9.09 7.34
CA THR A 115 25.80 -10.43 7.10
C THR A 115 25.00 -11.11 5.98
N LEU A 116 25.68 -11.87 5.13
CA LEU A 116 25.03 -12.76 4.17
C LEU A 116 25.57 -14.18 4.36
N VAL A 117 24.71 -15.06 4.86
CA VAL A 117 24.91 -16.51 4.88
C VAL A 117 23.73 -17.13 4.14
N LYS A 118 23.99 -18.00 3.17
CA LYS A 118 22.94 -18.75 2.46
C LYS A 118 23.28 -20.23 2.49
N ASP A 119 22.35 -21.06 2.95
CA ASP A 119 22.52 -22.52 3.04
C ASP A 119 23.84 -22.89 3.75
N LYS A 120 24.09 -22.24 4.89
CA LYS A 120 25.30 -22.35 5.74
C LYS A 120 26.61 -21.86 5.09
N LYS A 121 26.60 -21.44 3.83
CA LYS A 121 27.75 -20.82 3.15
C LYS A 121 27.85 -19.35 3.53
N ILE A 122 29.00 -18.96 4.09
CA ILE A 122 29.32 -17.56 4.41
C ILE A 122 29.63 -16.84 3.10
N MET A 123 28.82 -15.83 2.76
CA MET A 123 28.97 -15.05 1.53
C MET A 123 29.39 -13.61 1.80
N SER A 124 29.09 -13.04 2.97
CA SER A 124 29.57 -11.71 3.36
C SER A 124 29.57 -11.58 4.87
N SER A 125 30.58 -10.93 5.43
CA SER A 125 30.60 -10.51 6.84
C SER A 125 29.62 -9.33 7.06
N PRO A 126 29.33 -8.92 8.31
CA PRO A 126 28.76 -7.60 8.57
C PRO A 126 29.78 -6.48 8.27
N ALA A 127 29.30 -5.27 7.99
CA ALA A 127 30.13 -4.06 7.93
C ALA A 127 30.51 -3.58 9.35
N GLU A 128 31.61 -2.84 9.50
CA GLU A 128 32.17 -2.37 10.79
C GLU A 128 31.28 -1.42 11.62
N ALA A 129 30.06 -1.12 11.18
CA ALA A 129 29.12 -0.27 11.91
C ALA A 129 28.42 -1.06 13.04
N TYR A 130 29.12 -1.20 14.17
CA TYR A 130 28.64 -1.90 15.38
C TYR A 130 27.21 -1.48 15.75
N ASN A 131 26.34 -2.47 15.96
CA ASN A 131 24.95 -2.33 16.43
C ASN A 131 24.05 -1.38 15.62
N LYS A 132 24.40 -1.09 14.35
CA LYS A 132 23.60 -0.22 13.50
C LYS A 132 22.59 -1.00 12.64
N PHE A 133 23.03 -2.12 12.08
CA PHE A 133 22.25 -2.96 11.17
C PHE A 133 22.09 -4.36 11.78
N ALA A 134 20.84 -4.74 12.05
CA ALA A 134 20.49 -6.08 12.48
C ALA A 134 20.42 -7.03 11.28
N ASN A 135 20.28 -8.31 11.58
CA ASN A 135 20.21 -9.39 10.61
C ASN A 135 18.98 -10.24 10.91
N ILE A 136 18.39 -10.77 9.85
CA ILE A 136 17.37 -11.81 9.91
C ILE A 136 18.10 -13.15 9.90
N ILE A 137 17.87 -13.96 10.93
CA ILE A 137 18.42 -15.30 11.08
C ILE A 137 17.31 -16.30 10.84
N ILE A 138 17.58 -17.31 10.01
CA ILE A 138 16.68 -18.42 9.71
C ILE A 138 17.42 -19.72 10.03
N THR A 139 16.85 -20.55 10.89
CA THR A 139 17.39 -21.85 11.28
C THR A 139 16.90 -22.98 10.37
N ASP A 140 17.52 -24.16 10.48
CA ASP A 140 17.19 -25.35 9.67
C ASP A 140 15.72 -25.78 9.79
N ASP A 141 15.10 -25.57 10.95
CA ASP A 141 13.68 -25.83 11.21
C ASP A 141 12.75 -24.71 10.74
N GLY A 142 13.29 -23.60 10.25
CA GLY A 142 12.56 -22.44 9.74
C GLY A 142 12.23 -21.38 10.78
N ALA A 143 12.73 -21.48 12.02
CA ALA A 143 12.53 -20.42 13.00
C ALA A 143 13.26 -19.13 12.57
N VAL A 144 12.62 -17.99 12.82
CA VAL A 144 13.10 -16.67 12.42
C VAL A 144 13.39 -15.81 13.64
N SER A 145 14.57 -15.17 13.69
CA SER A 145 14.91 -14.17 14.71
C SER A 145 15.61 -12.95 14.09
N PHE A 146 15.59 -11.82 14.81
CA PHE A 146 16.25 -10.58 14.39
C PHE A 146 17.33 -10.22 15.41
N GLU A 147 18.59 -10.18 14.97
CA GLU A 147 19.76 -10.08 15.86
C GLU A 147 20.85 -9.18 15.28
N TYR A 148 21.49 -8.39 16.15
CA TYR A 148 22.69 -7.64 15.78
C TYR A 148 23.90 -8.58 15.83
N ILE A 149 24.62 -8.68 14.70
CA ILE A 149 25.82 -9.51 14.57
C ILE A 149 26.99 -8.56 14.29
N THR A 150 28.02 -8.64 15.12
CA THR A 150 29.22 -7.78 15.02
C THR A 150 30.47 -8.55 14.67
N ASP A 151 30.45 -9.88 14.77
CA ASP A 151 31.62 -10.69 14.50
C ASP A 151 31.86 -10.85 13.00
N GLY A 152 33.11 -10.61 12.60
CA GLY A 152 33.62 -10.99 11.29
C GLY A 152 33.74 -12.50 11.11
N VAL A 153 34.58 -12.88 10.15
CA VAL A 153 34.88 -14.27 9.85
C VAL A 153 36.16 -14.72 10.54
N VAL A 154 36.31 -16.03 10.72
CA VAL A 154 37.51 -16.65 11.28
C VAL A 154 38.07 -17.62 10.26
N VAL A 155 39.34 -17.48 9.93
CA VAL A 155 40.08 -18.43 9.10
C VAL A 155 41.00 -19.23 10.02
N ASP A 156 40.71 -20.51 10.17
CA ASP A 156 41.54 -21.45 10.92
C ASP A 156 42.48 -22.17 9.96
N ASN A 157 43.79 -22.09 10.22
CA ASN A 157 44.78 -22.94 9.57
C ASN A 157 44.94 -24.21 10.39
N GLU A 158 44.24 -25.26 9.95
CA GLU A 158 44.21 -26.56 10.62
C GLU A 158 45.58 -27.25 10.59
N THR A 159 46.40 -26.96 9.58
CA THR A 159 47.74 -27.56 9.43
C THR A 159 48.72 -27.01 10.46
N LYS A 160 48.61 -25.73 10.80
CA LYS A 160 49.53 -25.04 11.72
C LYS A 160 48.94 -24.75 13.10
N GLY A 161 47.65 -25.02 13.30
CA GLY A 161 46.96 -24.72 14.56
C GLY A 161 46.87 -23.22 14.86
N SER A 162 46.86 -22.37 13.83
CA SER A 162 46.74 -20.91 13.96
C SER A 162 45.37 -20.43 13.47
N SER A 163 44.88 -19.32 14.02
CA SER A 163 43.57 -18.77 13.69
C SER A 163 43.67 -17.27 13.49
N GLN A 164 42.92 -16.74 12.53
CA GLN A 164 42.88 -15.33 12.23
C GLN A 164 41.44 -14.84 12.12
N LYS A 165 41.08 -13.86 12.96
CA LYS A 165 39.83 -13.11 12.82
C LYS A 165 39.99 -12.04 11.74
N ILE A 166 39.08 -12.02 10.78
CA ILE A 166 39.04 -11.07 9.67
C ILE A 166 37.68 -10.39 9.68
N GLN A 167 37.65 -9.07 9.85
CA GLN A 167 36.41 -8.33 10.03
C GLN A 167 35.62 -8.15 8.74
N ILE A 168 36.31 -8.09 7.60
CA ILE A 168 35.69 -7.79 6.30
C ILE A 168 35.82 -8.97 5.34
N MET A 169 34.68 -9.48 4.89
CA MET A 169 34.56 -10.38 3.76
C MET A 169 33.54 -9.82 2.77
N ASN A 170 33.93 -9.74 1.48
CA ASN A 170 33.06 -9.35 0.37
C ASN A 170 32.33 -8.00 0.58
N LYS A 171 33.04 -7.03 1.15
CA LYS A 171 32.59 -5.63 1.22
C LYS A 171 33.39 -4.76 0.26
N GLN A 172 32.76 -3.69 -0.22
CA GLN A 172 33.50 -2.61 -0.86
C GLN A 172 34.43 -1.97 0.17
N LEU A 173 35.74 -2.13 -0.03
CA LEU A 173 36.75 -1.54 0.83
C LEU A 173 36.96 -0.07 0.49
N SER A 174 36.97 0.79 1.52
CA SER A 174 37.36 2.19 1.36
C SER A 174 38.87 2.30 1.22
N THR A 175 39.38 3.41 0.69
CA THR A 175 40.83 3.69 0.67
C THR A 175 41.41 3.91 2.06
N ALA A 176 40.58 4.13 3.08
CA ALA A 176 40.98 4.34 4.46
C ALA A 176 41.04 3.03 5.28
N PHE A 177 40.42 1.94 4.80
CA PHE A 177 40.50 0.65 5.48
C PHE A 177 41.96 0.19 5.56
N MET A 178 42.36 -0.33 6.73
CA MET A 178 43.69 -0.88 6.99
C MET A 178 43.51 -2.19 7.75
N GLY A 179 43.87 -3.31 7.13
CA GLY A 179 43.69 -4.63 7.72
C GLY A 179 43.59 -5.73 6.68
N ASN A 180 43.34 -6.95 7.13
CA ASN A 180 43.13 -8.09 6.25
C ASN A 180 41.64 -8.17 5.84
N ALA A 181 41.37 -8.56 4.60
CA ALA A 181 40.03 -8.74 4.06
C ALA A 181 39.94 -10.01 3.20
N ILE A 182 38.74 -10.56 3.06
CA ILE A 182 38.48 -11.71 2.19
C ILE A 182 37.67 -11.29 0.97
N LEU A 183 38.10 -11.73 -0.21
CA LEU A 183 37.30 -11.72 -1.44
C LEU A 183 37.07 -13.15 -1.91
N SER A 184 35.81 -13.58 -1.99
CA SER A 184 35.45 -14.88 -2.57
C SER A 184 35.15 -14.77 -4.07
N SER A 185 35.17 -15.90 -4.77
CA SER A 185 34.75 -15.98 -6.17
C SER A 185 33.30 -15.52 -6.41
N ASP A 186 32.43 -15.56 -5.40
CA ASP A 186 31.04 -15.08 -5.51
C ASP A 186 30.97 -13.54 -5.64
N PHE A 187 32.01 -12.82 -5.22
CA PHE A 187 32.06 -11.36 -5.18
C PHE A 187 32.97 -10.78 -6.27
N SER A 188 34.13 -11.39 -6.50
CA SER A 188 35.12 -11.01 -7.51
C SER A 188 35.78 -12.24 -8.12
N TYR A 189 36.01 -12.24 -9.43
CA TYR A 189 36.70 -13.33 -10.14
C TYR A 189 38.22 -13.32 -9.97
N ALA A 190 38.80 -12.21 -9.49
CA ALA A 190 40.24 -12.06 -9.36
C ALA A 190 40.64 -11.20 -8.14
N THR A 191 41.88 -11.36 -7.71
CA THR A 191 42.50 -10.54 -6.66
C THR A 191 42.78 -9.12 -7.16
N PRO A 192 42.86 -8.10 -6.27
CA PRO A 192 43.25 -6.75 -6.66
C PRO A 192 44.66 -6.66 -7.27
N GLY A 193 45.56 -7.55 -6.85
CA GLY A 193 46.95 -7.58 -7.32
C GLY A 193 47.78 -6.39 -6.85
N LYS A 194 48.88 -6.15 -7.57
CA LYS A 194 49.91 -5.15 -7.28
C LYS A 194 49.31 -3.78 -6.92
N ASN A 195 49.76 -3.21 -5.80
CA ASN A 195 49.41 -1.85 -5.39
C ASN A 195 50.70 -1.04 -5.19
N SER A 196 50.95 -0.05 -6.05
CA SER A 196 52.16 0.79 -5.95
C SER A 196 52.22 1.60 -4.65
N LYS A 197 51.07 1.91 -4.04
CA LYS A 197 50.98 2.59 -2.73
C LYS A 197 51.11 1.64 -1.54
N ASN A 198 50.98 0.33 -1.76
CA ASN A 198 51.22 -0.71 -0.75
C ASN A 198 52.05 -1.86 -1.36
N PRO A 199 53.36 -1.67 -1.57
CA PRO A 199 54.22 -2.66 -2.20
C PRO A 199 54.46 -3.91 -1.34
N LYS A 200 53.95 -3.93 -0.09
CA LYS A 200 53.98 -5.09 0.81
C LYS A 200 52.61 -5.77 0.91
N ARG A 201 51.70 -5.54 -0.04
CA ARG A 201 50.45 -6.30 -0.14
C ARG A 201 50.75 -7.79 -0.32
N VAL A 202 50.14 -8.63 0.51
CA VAL A 202 50.16 -10.09 0.40
C VAL A 202 48.75 -10.57 0.08
N GLU A 203 48.66 -11.55 -0.81
CA GLU A 203 47.43 -12.22 -1.22
C GLU A 203 47.62 -13.74 -1.04
N VAL A 204 46.75 -14.38 -0.28
CA VAL A 204 46.71 -15.84 -0.06
C VAL A 204 45.49 -16.38 -0.78
N ILE A 205 45.68 -17.26 -1.77
CA ILE A 205 44.59 -17.82 -2.58
C ILE A 205 44.27 -19.21 -2.05
N VAL A 206 42.99 -19.44 -1.76
CA VAL A 206 42.46 -20.68 -1.19
C VAL A 206 41.50 -21.33 -2.18
N SER A 207 41.68 -22.62 -2.42
CA SER A 207 40.84 -23.42 -3.29
C SER A 207 39.47 -23.74 -2.66
N PRO A 208 38.49 -24.23 -3.44
CA PRO A 208 37.14 -24.53 -2.92
C PRO A 208 37.13 -25.66 -1.89
N ASP A 209 38.09 -26.56 -1.99
CA ASP A 209 38.38 -27.64 -1.07
C ASP A 209 39.24 -27.19 0.13
N GLY A 210 39.50 -25.90 0.30
CA GLY A 210 40.10 -25.32 1.51
C GLY A 210 41.61 -25.49 1.60
N TYR A 211 42.34 -25.58 0.49
CA TYR A 211 43.80 -25.61 0.48
C TYR A 211 44.38 -24.29 -0.01
N VAL A 212 45.43 -23.81 0.65
CA VAL A 212 46.21 -22.66 0.16
C VAL A 212 46.94 -23.08 -1.10
N THR A 213 46.61 -22.44 -2.21
CA THR A 213 47.21 -22.69 -3.53
C THR A 213 48.36 -21.74 -3.83
N GLU A 214 48.26 -20.49 -3.35
CA GLU A 214 49.28 -19.48 -3.57
C GLU A 214 49.41 -18.53 -2.38
N VAL A 215 50.64 -18.07 -2.12
CA VAL A 215 50.94 -16.95 -1.22
C VAL A 215 51.81 -15.97 -2.01
N ARG A 216 51.26 -14.81 -2.36
CA ARG A 216 51.83 -13.88 -3.34
C ARG A 216 52.07 -12.53 -2.69
N GLU A 217 53.24 -11.92 -2.91
CA GLU A 217 53.52 -10.55 -2.48
C GLU A 217 53.67 -9.65 -3.71
N ASN A 218 52.97 -8.51 -3.70
CA ASN A 218 53.06 -7.45 -4.72
C ASN A 218 53.02 -7.93 -6.19
N SER A 219 52.30 -9.03 -6.44
CA SER A 219 52.25 -9.71 -7.73
C SER A 219 51.09 -9.20 -8.59
N PRO A 220 51.09 -9.43 -9.92
CA PRO A 220 49.93 -9.15 -10.75
C PRO A 220 48.67 -9.87 -10.24
N SER A 221 47.50 -9.29 -10.58
CA SER A 221 46.18 -9.87 -10.27
C SER A 221 46.11 -11.34 -10.69
N ALA A 222 45.48 -12.15 -9.84
CA ALA A 222 45.34 -13.59 -10.02
C ALA A 222 43.87 -14.01 -9.98
N PRO A 223 43.45 -15.04 -10.73
CA PRO A 223 42.11 -15.59 -10.62
C PRO A 223 41.84 -16.14 -9.21
N ILE A 224 40.64 -15.90 -8.70
CA ILE A 224 40.12 -16.58 -7.50
C ILE A 224 39.38 -17.84 -7.98
N PRO A 225 39.80 -19.06 -7.58
CA PRO A 225 39.13 -20.29 -8.00
C PRO A 225 37.64 -20.28 -7.68
N TYR A 226 36.80 -20.81 -8.57
CA TYR A 226 35.35 -20.87 -8.35
C TYR A 226 35.00 -21.71 -7.11
N GLY A 227 34.35 -21.10 -6.12
CA GLY A 227 34.08 -21.69 -4.81
C GLY A 227 35.17 -21.42 -3.76
N GLY A 228 36.29 -20.85 -4.17
CA GLY A 228 37.40 -20.44 -3.31
C GLY A 228 37.36 -18.95 -2.93
N TYR A 229 38.44 -18.49 -2.29
CA TYR A 229 38.59 -17.12 -1.84
C TYR A 229 40.05 -16.69 -1.74
N ALA A 230 40.27 -15.37 -1.62
CA ALA A 230 41.57 -14.78 -1.37
C ALA A 230 41.56 -13.97 -0.07
N ILE A 231 42.57 -14.18 0.79
CA ILE A 231 42.85 -13.33 1.96
C ILE A 231 43.87 -12.29 1.52
N ILE A 232 43.54 -11.01 1.71
CA ILE A 232 44.31 -9.89 1.17
C ILE A 232 44.68 -8.95 2.31
N SER A 233 45.96 -8.60 2.41
CA SER A 233 46.38 -7.49 3.26
C SER A 233 46.10 -6.16 2.56
N TYR A 234 45.16 -5.39 3.10
CA TYR A 234 44.71 -4.13 2.51
C TYR A 234 45.30 -2.96 3.29
N ASN A 235 46.07 -2.11 2.59
CA ASN A 235 46.82 -0.98 3.17
C ASN A 235 47.65 -1.32 4.42
N THR A 236 48.11 -2.59 4.53
CA THR A 236 49.00 -3.08 5.59
C THR A 236 50.04 -4.05 5.00
N THR A 237 51.08 -4.41 5.77
CA THR A 237 52.31 -5.07 5.29
C THR A 237 52.20 -6.56 5.01
N GLY A 238 51.10 -7.23 5.40
CA GLY A 238 50.83 -8.64 5.09
C GLY A 238 51.84 -9.67 5.61
N SER A 239 52.82 -9.26 6.44
CA SER A 239 53.88 -10.14 6.98
C SER A 239 53.32 -11.28 7.82
N ASP A 240 52.21 -11.01 8.52
CA ASP A 240 51.41 -11.96 9.27
C ASP A 240 50.85 -13.05 8.34
N LEU A 241 50.26 -12.69 7.20
CA LEU A 241 49.71 -13.66 6.25
C LEU A 241 50.78 -14.63 5.72
N LYS A 242 51.99 -14.14 5.45
CA LYS A 242 53.13 -15.00 5.03
C LYS A 242 53.60 -15.96 6.12
N THR A 243 53.40 -15.59 7.38
CA THR A 243 53.77 -16.43 8.53
C THR A 243 52.69 -17.47 8.81
N ILE A 244 51.43 -17.04 8.73
CA ILE A 244 50.26 -17.85 9.06
C ILE A 244 49.98 -18.89 7.97
N TYR A 245 50.18 -18.57 6.68
CA TYR A 245 49.79 -19.43 5.56
C TYR A 245 50.98 -19.85 4.68
N SER A 246 50.96 -21.08 4.21
CA SER A 246 51.89 -21.65 3.23
C SER A 246 51.13 -22.51 2.22
N VAL A 247 51.67 -22.61 1.00
CA VAL A 247 51.07 -23.46 -0.04
C VAL A 247 50.93 -24.90 0.47
N GLY A 248 49.76 -25.48 0.29
CA GLY A 248 49.40 -26.81 0.79
C GLY A 248 48.72 -26.82 2.16
N ASP A 249 48.72 -25.70 2.91
CA ASP A 249 48.02 -25.62 4.21
C ASP A 249 46.51 -25.83 4.01
N LYS A 250 45.92 -26.68 4.84
CA LYS A 250 44.47 -26.83 4.99
C LYS A 250 43.92 -25.70 5.85
N VAL A 251 42.95 -24.96 5.33
CA VAL A 251 42.29 -23.85 6.01
C VAL A 251 40.77 -23.97 5.95
N THR A 252 40.10 -23.47 6.99
CA THR A 252 38.65 -23.47 7.10
C THR A 252 38.14 -22.08 7.43
N LEU A 253 37.17 -21.60 6.64
CA LEU A 253 36.49 -20.32 6.84
C LEU A 253 35.21 -20.55 7.66
N THR A 254 35.07 -19.83 8.77
CA THR A 254 33.93 -19.94 9.68
C THR A 254 33.47 -18.57 10.19
N MET A 255 32.36 -18.55 10.93
CA MET A 255 31.92 -17.41 11.73
C MET A 255 31.60 -17.89 13.15
N ASP A 256 31.93 -17.08 14.16
CA ASP A 256 31.72 -17.43 15.57
C ASP A 256 30.24 -17.81 15.84
N ILE A 257 29.28 -17.07 15.27
CA ILE A 257 27.86 -17.37 15.42
C ILE A 257 27.46 -18.73 14.80
N LEU A 258 28.04 -19.12 13.67
CA LEU A 258 27.74 -20.40 13.02
C LEU A 258 28.38 -21.57 13.77
N LYS A 259 29.55 -21.35 14.38
CA LYS A 259 30.18 -22.31 15.30
C LYS A 259 29.31 -22.53 16.55
N ALA A 260 28.83 -21.45 17.16
CA ALA A 260 28.01 -21.51 18.35
C ALA A 260 26.58 -22.04 18.08
N ARG A 261 26.03 -21.76 16.88
CA ARG A 261 24.67 -22.13 16.48
C ARG A 261 24.70 -22.82 15.10
N PRO A 262 25.11 -24.10 15.02
CA PRO A 262 25.25 -24.83 13.76
C PRO A 262 23.93 -25.12 13.03
N ASN A 263 22.80 -24.89 13.69
CA ASN A 263 21.46 -24.97 13.13
C ASN A 263 21.04 -23.71 12.36
N ILE A 264 21.83 -22.62 12.38
CA ILE A 264 21.57 -21.47 11.52
C ILE A 264 21.82 -21.88 10.07
N LYS A 265 20.79 -21.69 9.23
CA LYS A 265 20.84 -21.99 7.80
C LYS A 265 21.16 -20.75 6.98
N THR A 266 20.48 -19.65 7.28
CA THR A 266 20.55 -18.42 6.48
C THR A 266 20.62 -17.21 7.40
N ILE A 267 21.44 -16.23 7.02
CA ILE A 267 21.50 -14.91 7.64
C ILE A 267 21.43 -13.88 6.52
N ILE A 268 20.55 -12.89 6.64
CA ILE A 268 20.43 -11.79 5.70
C ILE A 268 20.38 -10.45 6.45
N GLY A 269 21.16 -9.48 5.99
CA GLY A 269 21.18 -8.15 6.59
C GLY A 269 19.83 -7.43 6.47
N GLY A 270 19.60 -6.53 7.43
CA GLY A 270 18.46 -5.62 7.47
C GLY A 270 18.85 -4.31 8.13
N GLY A 271 17.86 -3.61 8.67
CA GLY A 271 18.00 -2.32 9.35
C GLY A 271 17.90 -2.45 10.87
N SER A 272 17.19 -1.52 11.49
CA SER A 272 16.92 -1.58 12.92
C SER A 272 15.90 -2.65 13.27
N VAL A 273 16.13 -3.39 14.35
CA VAL A 273 15.02 -4.07 15.06
C VAL A 273 14.07 -2.98 15.52
N LEU A 274 12.78 -3.10 15.21
CA LEU A 274 11.72 -2.16 15.57
C LEU A 274 10.94 -2.64 16.79
N ILE A 275 10.70 -3.94 16.89
CA ILE A 275 9.94 -4.56 17.98
C ILE A 275 10.68 -5.83 18.40
N LYS A 276 10.79 -6.04 19.70
CA LYS A 276 11.37 -7.24 20.30
C LYS A 276 10.47 -7.69 21.45
N ASP A 277 10.04 -8.95 21.42
CA ASP A 277 9.18 -9.55 22.45
C ASP A 277 7.92 -8.68 22.78
N GLY A 278 7.30 -8.13 21.74
CA GLY A 278 6.10 -7.30 21.80
C GLY A 278 6.35 -5.86 22.23
N GLN A 279 7.60 -5.44 22.44
CA GLN A 279 7.96 -4.10 22.90
C GLN A 279 8.75 -3.31 21.84
N LYS A 280 8.51 -2.00 21.76
CA LYS A 280 9.27 -1.11 20.87
C LYS A 280 10.73 -1.04 21.31
N THR A 281 11.64 -1.11 20.36
CA THR A 281 13.08 -0.95 20.57
C THR A 281 13.58 0.42 20.13
N TRP A 282 14.81 0.76 20.47
CA TRP A 282 15.48 1.94 19.92
C TRP A 282 15.78 1.74 18.43
N ILE A 283 15.43 2.75 17.61
CA ILE A 283 15.76 2.78 16.19
C ILE A 283 17.24 3.17 16.04
N THR A 284 18.07 2.22 15.61
CA THR A 284 19.54 2.36 15.51
C THR A 284 20.00 3.05 14.22
N ASN A 285 19.14 3.10 13.20
CA ASN A 285 19.43 3.73 11.92
C ASN A 285 18.16 4.43 11.41
N THR A 286 18.25 5.75 11.24
CA THR A 286 17.16 6.57 10.75
C THR A 286 17.57 7.23 9.44
N ILE A 287 16.73 7.10 8.40
CA ILE A 287 16.85 7.87 7.17
C ILE A 287 15.79 8.98 7.22
N PRO A 288 16.18 10.27 7.25
CA PRO A 288 15.24 11.36 7.41
C PRO A 288 14.09 11.36 6.38
N GLY A 289 12.89 11.68 6.87
CA GLY A 289 11.71 11.94 6.06
C GLY A 289 10.82 10.73 5.81
N LYS A 290 9.55 10.99 5.48
CA LYS A 290 8.58 9.96 5.08
C LYS A 290 8.91 9.41 3.69
N ALA A 291 8.75 8.11 3.51
CA ALA A 291 9.02 7.42 2.27
C ALA A 291 8.26 6.08 2.16
N GLN A 292 8.41 5.41 1.02
CA GLN A 292 8.17 3.97 0.94
C GLN A 292 9.09 3.28 1.94
N ARG A 293 8.57 2.35 2.74
CA ARG A 293 9.35 1.55 3.67
C ARG A 293 9.01 0.08 3.50
N SER A 294 9.96 -0.77 3.88
CA SER A 294 9.82 -2.23 3.90
C SER A 294 10.17 -2.74 5.29
N ALA A 295 9.45 -3.73 5.77
CA ALA A 295 9.70 -4.36 7.07
C ALA A 295 9.34 -5.85 7.05
N LEU A 296 9.91 -6.60 7.99
CA LEU A 296 9.45 -7.94 8.36
C LEU A 296 8.94 -7.92 9.79
N ALA A 297 7.90 -8.69 10.06
CA ALA A 297 7.43 -8.94 11.41
C ALA A 297 7.04 -10.40 11.62
N ILE A 298 7.17 -10.87 12.85
CA ILE A 298 6.69 -12.17 13.32
C ILE A 298 5.57 -11.91 14.34
N THR A 299 4.40 -12.48 14.13
CA THR A 299 3.27 -12.39 15.07
C THR A 299 3.44 -13.37 16.24
N ASN A 300 2.60 -13.23 17.27
CA ASN A 300 2.60 -14.13 18.43
C ASN A 300 2.27 -15.59 18.06
N ASP A 301 1.49 -15.81 17.00
CA ASP A 301 1.13 -17.12 16.46
C ASP A 301 2.09 -17.60 15.34
N ASN A 302 3.29 -17.04 15.27
CA ASN A 302 4.37 -17.45 14.35
C ASN A 302 4.02 -17.26 12.86
N LYS A 303 3.30 -16.20 12.51
CA LYS A 303 3.11 -15.75 11.13
C LYS A 303 4.16 -14.71 10.77
N LEU A 304 4.77 -14.88 9.60
CA LEU A 304 5.60 -13.86 8.96
C LEU A 304 4.72 -12.84 8.26
N LEU A 305 5.03 -11.56 8.44
CA LEU A 305 4.50 -10.45 7.66
C LEU A 305 5.65 -9.82 6.86
N MET A 306 5.55 -9.83 5.53
CA MET A 306 6.36 -8.96 4.65
C MET A 306 5.56 -7.71 4.35
N VAL A 307 5.99 -6.56 4.87
CA VAL A 307 5.22 -5.32 4.84
C VAL A 307 5.92 -4.30 3.96
N ALA A 308 5.18 -3.69 3.04
CA ALA A 308 5.62 -2.55 2.25
C ALA A 308 4.55 -1.45 2.25
N ASN A 309 4.96 -0.18 2.26
CA ASN A 309 4.04 0.94 2.07
C ASN A 309 4.45 1.84 0.91
N ASP A 310 3.47 2.52 0.33
CA ASP A 310 3.70 3.59 -0.63
C ASP A 310 4.21 4.86 0.06
N GLY A 311 4.84 5.76 -0.70
CA GLY A 311 5.38 7.00 -0.18
C GLY A 311 5.90 7.93 -1.28
N ARG A 312 6.22 9.18 -0.91
CA ARG A 312 6.70 10.24 -1.83
C ARG A 312 5.83 10.43 -3.09
N GLN A 313 4.53 10.17 -2.96
CA GLN A 313 3.54 10.54 -3.95
C GLN A 313 2.87 11.84 -3.52
N ALA A 314 2.22 12.54 -4.44
CA ALA A 314 1.52 13.80 -4.15
C ALA A 314 0.54 13.67 -2.96
N LEU A 315 -0.05 12.49 -2.79
CA LEU A 315 -1.10 12.21 -1.82
C LEU A 315 -0.70 11.18 -0.74
N THR A 316 0.44 10.51 -0.91
CA THR A 316 0.96 9.50 0.02
C THR A 316 2.39 9.83 0.37
N ALA A 317 2.60 10.47 1.53
CA ALA A 317 3.94 10.78 2.02
C ALA A 317 4.71 9.50 2.38
N GLY A 318 3.99 8.50 2.91
CA GLY A 318 4.53 7.25 3.41
C GLY A 318 4.96 7.33 4.87
N PHE A 319 5.80 6.38 5.28
CA PHE A 319 6.23 6.19 6.66
C PHE A 319 7.67 6.67 6.86
N ASP A 320 7.95 7.25 8.03
CA ASP A 320 9.29 7.19 8.62
C ASP A 320 9.45 5.90 9.45
N GLU A 321 10.61 5.70 10.06
CA GLU A 321 10.90 4.50 10.84
C GLU A 321 10.01 4.37 12.09
N LYS A 322 9.61 5.51 12.69
CA LYS A 322 8.75 5.53 13.88
C LYS A 322 7.29 5.25 13.52
N ASP A 323 6.82 5.75 12.38
CA ASP A 323 5.51 5.40 11.83
C ASP A 323 5.40 3.89 11.61
N MET A 324 6.39 3.28 10.94
CA MET A 324 6.42 1.83 10.72
C MET A 324 6.48 1.04 12.04
N GLN A 325 7.30 1.47 12.99
CA GLN A 325 7.35 0.85 14.32
C GLN A 325 5.99 0.95 15.04
N ASN A 326 5.34 2.11 15.02
CA ASN A 326 4.04 2.31 15.64
C ASN A 326 2.96 1.47 14.96
N TYR A 327 2.96 1.42 13.62
CA TYR A 327 2.04 0.61 12.84
C TYR A 327 2.14 -0.87 13.22
N LEU A 328 3.35 -1.44 13.19
CA LEU A 328 3.59 -2.84 13.55
C LEU A 328 3.29 -3.13 15.04
N TYR A 329 3.56 -2.17 15.92
CA TYR A 329 3.25 -2.30 17.34
C TYR A 329 1.73 -2.33 17.58
N ASN A 330 0.98 -1.48 16.88
CA ASN A 330 -0.48 -1.47 16.96
C ASN A 330 -1.12 -2.72 16.35
N LEU A 331 -0.45 -3.38 15.39
CA LEU A 331 -0.82 -4.72 14.92
C LEU A 331 -0.54 -5.84 15.94
N GLY A 332 0.19 -5.56 17.03
CA GLY A 332 0.46 -6.52 18.09
C GLY A 332 1.46 -7.62 17.69
N VAL A 333 2.41 -7.31 16.81
CA VAL A 333 3.45 -8.28 16.42
C VAL A 333 4.45 -8.53 17.55
N LYS A 334 5.06 -9.72 17.57
CA LYS A 334 6.05 -10.13 18.58
C LYS A 334 7.42 -9.54 18.30
N ASP A 335 7.93 -9.72 17.09
CA ASP A 335 9.25 -9.23 16.69
C ASP A 335 9.12 -8.51 15.34
N ALA A 336 9.88 -7.45 15.12
CA ALA A 336 9.92 -6.75 13.83
C ALA A 336 11.29 -6.15 13.52
N ILE A 337 11.65 -6.14 12.25
CA ILE A 337 12.87 -5.52 11.73
C ILE A 337 12.55 -4.67 10.50
N MET A 338 13.20 -3.51 10.42
CA MET A 338 13.17 -2.64 9.26
C MET A 338 14.07 -3.20 8.16
N LEU A 339 13.69 -3.05 6.89
CA LEU A 339 14.54 -3.39 5.73
C LEU A 339 15.01 -2.11 5.02
N ASP A 340 15.81 -2.26 3.96
CA ASP A 340 16.12 -1.13 3.07
C ASP A 340 14.81 -0.51 2.52
N GLY A 341 14.80 0.79 2.27
CA GLY A 341 13.59 1.54 1.97
C GLY A 341 13.72 2.52 0.81
N GLY A 342 12.77 3.44 0.72
CA GLY A 342 12.67 4.41 -0.35
C GLY A 342 12.52 3.72 -1.70
N GLY A 343 13.33 4.11 -2.69
CA GLY A 343 13.26 3.50 -4.02
C GLY A 343 13.57 1.99 -4.07
N SER A 344 14.15 1.42 -3.00
CA SER A 344 14.41 -0.01 -2.88
C SER A 344 13.18 -0.82 -2.46
N THR A 345 12.15 -0.17 -1.90
CA THR A 345 10.93 -0.84 -1.42
C THR A 345 10.20 -1.50 -2.58
N ALA A 346 10.18 -2.83 -2.58
CA ALA A 346 9.46 -3.63 -3.56
C ALA A 346 8.91 -4.90 -2.90
N LEU A 347 7.59 -5.03 -2.86
CA LEU A 347 6.89 -6.27 -2.52
C LEU A 347 6.32 -6.88 -3.80
N TYR A 348 6.89 -8.00 -4.22
CA TYR A 348 6.45 -8.77 -5.38
C TYR A 348 5.55 -9.91 -4.95
N VAL A 349 4.28 -9.88 -5.37
CA VAL A 349 3.27 -10.90 -5.08
C VAL A 349 2.37 -11.01 -6.30
N ASP A 350 1.85 -12.21 -6.59
CA ASP A 350 0.89 -12.41 -7.68
C ASP A 350 1.41 -11.93 -9.05
N GLY A 351 2.68 -12.22 -9.33
CA GLY A 351 3.29 -11.94 -10.64
C GLY A 351 3.67 -10.47 -10.88
N LYS A 352 3.47 -9.57 -9.90
CA LYS A 352 3.78 -8.14 -10.04
C LYS A 352 4.27 -7.50 -8.75
N THR A 353 4.94 -6.35 -8.88
CA THR A 353 5.19 -5.45 -7.75
C THR A 353 3.86 -4.81 -7.32
N GLN A 354 3.51 -4.92 -6.04
CA GLN A 354 2.23 -4.46 -5.50
C GLN A 354 2.26 -3.00 -5.07
N ASN A 355 3.35 -2.57 -4.43
CA ASN A 355 3.53 -1.18 -4.10
C ASN A 355 3.95 -0.35 -5.32
N TYR A 356 3.68 0.94 -5.27
CA TYR A 356 4.04 1.88 -6.31
C TYR A 356 5.55 2.10 -6.39
N GLN A 357 6.09 1.89 -7.59
CA GLN A 357 7.45 2.24 -7.96
C GLN A 357 7.42 2.97 -9.32
N PRO A 358 7.78 4.26 -9.40
CA PRO A 358 7.88 4.95 -10.69
C PRO A 358 8.90 4.26 -11.62
N SER A 359 10.02 3.83 -11.04
CA SER A 359 11.01 2.96 -11.64
C SER A 359 11.56 2.04 -10.57
N GLU A 360 11.78 0.79 -10.93
CA GLU A 360 12.36 -0.19 -10.02
C GLU A 360 13.84 0.15 -9.80
N ARG A 361 14.26 0.21 -8.54
CA ARG A 361 15.67 0.27 -8.17
C ARG A 361 16.21 -1.15 -8.01
N ALA A 362 17.33 -1.44 -8.66
CA ALA A 362 18.05 -2.67 -8.41
C ALA A 362 18.61 -2.70 -6.97
N VAL A 363 18.38 -3.80 -6.26
CA VAL A 363 18.78 -4.05 -4.86
C VAL A 363 19.86 -5.12 -4.77
N ILE A 364 20.57 -5.22 -3.65
CA ILE A 364 21.65 -6.22 -3.51
C ILE A 364 21.12 -7.64 -3.28
N ASN A 365 20.01 -7.76 -2.54
CA ASN A 365 19.35 -9.02 -2.24
C ASN A 365 17.89 -8.79 -1.84
N ALA A 366 17.12 -9.87 -1.82
CA ALA A 366 15.72 -9.88 -1.38
C ALA A 366 15.43 -11.15 -0.58
N LEU A 367 14.54 -11.05 0.40
CA LEU A 367 13.98 -12.20 1.10
C LEU A 367 12.82 -12.76 0.28
N VAL A 368 12.76 -14.08 0.18
CA VAL A 368 11.77 -14.80 -0.62
C VAL A 368 10.92 -15.68 0.28
N LEU A 369 9.60 -15.65 0.07
CA LEU A 369 8.68 -16.68 0.55
C LEU A 369 8.41 -17.68 -0.56
N LYS A 370 8.71 -18.94 -0.29
CA LYS A 370 8.37 -20.10 -1.12
C LYS A 370 7.26 -20.90 -0.45
N ASN A 371 6.46 -21.59 -1.26
CA ASN A 371 5.55 -22.62 -0.78
C ASN A 371 5.89 -23.94 -1.48
N GLU A 372 6.32 -24.93 -0.71
CA GLU A 372 6.81 -26.22 -1.21
C GLU A 372 5.71 -27.28 -1.18
N ASN A 373 5.99 -28.48 -1.73
CA ASN A 373 5.05 -29.61 -1.78
C ASN A 373 3.71 -29.27 -2.47
N GLN A 374 3.78 -28.61 -3.62
CA GLN A 374 2.64 -28.28 -4.48
C GLN A 374 2.08 -29.52 -5.21
N THR A 375 2.35 -30.72 -4.70
CA THR A 375 1.94 -31.98 -5.30
C THR A 375 0.43 -32.16 -5.14
N GLY A 376 -0.33 -32.05 -6.22
CA GLY A 376 -1.77 -32.30 -6.20
C GLY A 376 -2.49 -31.72 -7.42
N VAL A 377 -3.74 -32.12 -7.59
CA VAL A 377 -4.68 -31.43 -8.49
C VAL A 377 -5.11 -30.13 -7.82
N ILE A 378 -5.31 -29.07 -8.61
CA ILE A 378 -5.90 -27.82 -8.11
C ILE A 378 -7.29 -28.14 -7.54
N GLU A 379 -7.50 -27.88 -6.26
CA GLU A 379 -8.78 -28.11 -5.58
C GLU A 379 -9.71 -26.93 -5.76
N LYS A 380 -9.15 -25.72 -5.65
CA LYS A 380 -9.91 -24.48 -5.54
C LYS A 380 -9.12 -23.32 -6.13
N ILE A 381 -9.83 -22.39 -6.76
CA ILE A 381 -9.30 -21.06 -7.07
C ILE A 381 -9.93 -20.05 -6.10
N ASN A 382 -9.12 -19.32 -5.35
CA ASN A 382 -9.58 -18.18 -4.56
C ASN A 382 -9.61 -16.95 -5.48
N VAL A 383 -10.71 -16.19 -5.46
CA VAL A 383 -10.89 -14.97 -6.26
C VAL A 383 -11.25 -13.84 -5.30
N THR A 384 -10.53 -12.73 -5.37
CA THR A 384 -10.74 -11.57 -4.50
C THR A 384 -10.66 -10.28 -5.34
N PRO A 385 -11.81 -9.67 -5.64
CA PRO A 385 -11.86 -8.29 -6.13
C PRO A 385 -11.32 -7.34 -5.06
N MET A 386 -10.55 -6.33 -5.46
CA MET A 386 -9.89 -5.37 -4.57
C MET A 386 -10.65 -4.05 -4.45
N ASP A 387 -11.98 -4.10 -4.63
CA ASP A 387 -12.93 -3.01 -4.43
C ASP A 387 -14.27 -3.56 -3.91
N ASP A 388 -14.86 -2.88 -2.93
CA ASP A 388 -16.14 -3.28 -2.32
C ASP A 388 -17.37 -2.73 -3.05
N ILE A 389 -17.25 -1.52 -3.60
CA ILE A 389 -18.27 -0.86 -4.40
C ILE A 389 -17.69 -0.69 -5.81
N ILE A 390 -18.38 -1.25 -6.79
CA ILE A 390 -17.92 -1.33 -8.16
C ILE A 390 -18.96 -0.65 -9.04
N TYR A 391 -18.53 0.33 -9.84
CA TYR A 391 -19.33 0.98 -10.86
C TYR A 391 -18.93 0.51 -12.27
N VAL A 392 -19.85 0.68 -13.22
CA VAL A 392 -19.55 0.53 -14.66
C VAL A 392 -18.42 1.48 -15.04
N GLY A 393 -17.37 0.93 -15.65
CA GLY A 393 -16.16 1.62 -16.07
C GLY A 393 -15.01 1.58 -15.07
N ASP A 394 -15.22 1.12 -13.83
CA ASP A 394 -14.15 0.99 -12.85
C ASP A 394 -13.15 -0.10 -13.26
N GLU A 395 -11.85 0.17 -13.09
CA GLU A 395 -10.81 -0.84 -13.25
C GLU A 395 -10.61 -1.58 -11.94
N VAL A 396 -11.33 -2.68 -11.74
CA VAL A 396 -11.34 -3.47 -10.50
C VAL A 396 -10.18 -4.45 -10.49
N PRO A 397 -9.13 -4.25 -9.68
CA PRO A 397 -8.04 -5.20 -9.58
C PRO A 397 -8.53 -6.50 -8.96
N VAL A 398 -8.05 -7.64 -9.45
CA VAL A 398 -8.39 -8.96 -8.94
C VAL A 398 -7.11 -9.64 -8.48
N ILE A 399 -7.17 -10.33 -7.34
CA ILE A 399 -6.19 -11.35 -6.97
C ILE A 399 -6.86 -12.72 -7.06
N ALA A 400 -6.31 -13.59 -7.91
CA ALA A 400 -6.73 -14.96 -8.09
C ALA A 400 -5.57 -15.92 -7.79
N SER A 401 -5.83 -16.95 -6.99
CA SER A 401 -4.81 -17.92 -6.55
C SER A 401 -5.32 -19.35 -6.66
N ALA A 402 -4.48 -20.24 -7.20
CA ALA A 402 -4.77 -21.67 -7.26
C ALA A 402 -4.26 -22.34 -5.99
N GLN A 403 -5.12 -23.14 -5.37
CA GLN A 403 -4.83 -23.91 -4.16
C GLN A 403 -4.95 -25.39 -4.47
N ALA A 404 -3.89 -26.15 -4.17
CA ALA A 404 -3.88 -27.60 -4.28
C ALA A 404 -4.72 -28.25 -3.15
N THR A 405 -5.08 -29.52 -3.32
CA THR A 405 -5.79 -30.32 -2.30
C THR A 405 -5.06 -30.39 -0.95
N SER A 406 -3.72 -30.33 -0.96
CA SER A 406 -2.90 -30.23 0.24
C SER A 406 -3.14 -28.94 1.03
N GLY A 407 -3.75 -27.93 0.42
CA GLY A 407 -3.88 -26.58 0.95
C GLY A 407 -2.74 -25.64 0.55
N ALA A 408 -1.71 -26.14 -0.13
CA ALA A 408 -0.60 -25.36 -0.66
C ALA A 408 -1.05 -24.42 -1.80
N LYS A 409 -0.35 -23.30 -1.96
CA LYS A 409 -0.44 -22.47 -3.15
C LYS A 409 0.25 -23.19 -4.31
N ASP A 410 -0.47 -23.37 -5.42
CA ASP A 410 0.19 -23.65 -6.69
C ASP A 410 0.80 -22.33 -7.22
N THR A 411 2.12 -22.28 -7.29
CA THR A 411 2.85 -21.07 -7.66
C THR A 411 3.03 -20.92 -9.17
N SER A 412 2.66 -21.94 -9.94
CA SER A 412 2.62 -21.86 -11.41
C SER A 412 1.55 -20.88 -11.89
N TYR A 413 0.57 -20.58 -11.02
CA TYR A 413 -0.54 -19.69 -11.33
C TYR A 413 -0.56 -18.44 -10.43
N ASN A 414 -0.59 -17.31 -11.13
CA ASN A 414 -0.92 -15.99 -10.61
C ASN A 414 -2.11 -15.44 -11.44
N THR A 415 -2.68 -14.31 -11.05
CA THR A 415 -3.84 -13.74 -11.72
C THR A 415 -3.61 -13.51 -13.22
N ALA A 416 -2.43 -13.02 -13.61
CA ALA A 416 -2.11 -12.72 -15.01
C ALA A 416 -2.07 -13.95 -15.92
N ASN A 417 -1.87 -15.14 -15.35
CA ASN A 417 -1.79 -16.41 -16.08
C ASN A 417 -3.08 -17.24 -15.97
N MET A 418 -4.15 -16.70 -15.36
CA MET A 418 -5.47 -17.33 -15.28
C MET A 418 -6.44 -16.70 -16.29
N ASN A 419 -7.46 -17.46 -16.68
CA ASN A 419 -8.56 -16.91 -17.48
C ASN A 419 -9.52 -16.17 -16.55
N LEU A 420 -9.52 -14.84 -16.64
CA LEU A 420 -10.49 -13.97 -15.95
C LEU A 420 -11.72 -13.71 -16.83
N SER A 421 -12.91 -13.73 -16.23
CA SER A 421 -14.17 -13.40 -16.89
C SER A 421 -15.22 -12.91 -15.89
N SER A 422 -16.40 -12.53 -16.40
CA SER A 422 -17.57 -12.19 -15.58
C SER A 422 -18.80 -13.01 -15.98
N GLN A 423 -19.72 -13.18 -15.03
CA GLN A 423 -21.06 -13.73 -15.26
C GLN A 423 -22.09 -12.82 -14.60
N GLY A 424 -23.24 -12.58 -15.25
CA GLY A 424 -24.30 -11.70 -14.74
C GLY A 424 -24.11 -10.21 -15.08
N PHE A 425 -22.96 -9.83 -15.63
CA PHE A 425 -22.68 -8.52 -16.23
C PHE A 425 -21.58 -8.68 -17.30
N GLN A 426 -21.54 -7.75 -18.25
CA GLN A 426 -20.49 -7.70 -19.28
C GLN A 426 -19.26 -6.96 -18.76
N SER A 427 -18.08 -7.39 -19.17
CA SER A 427 -16.82 -6.76 -18.79
C SER A 427 -15.72 -6.98 -19.82
N THR A 428 -14.64 -6.20 -19.68
CA THR A 428 -13.38 -6.44 -20.37
C THR A 428 -12.28 -6.74 -19.36
N VAL A 429 -11.29 -7.55 -19.75
CA VAL A 429 -10.12 -7.86 -18.91
C VAL A 429 -8.97 -6.94 -19.31
N LYS A 430 -8.35 -6.28 -18.34
CA LYS A 430 -7.17 -5.43 -18.53
C LYS A 430 -6.07 -5.86 -17.56
N GLY A 431 -5.12 -6.66 -18.05
CA GLY A 431 -4.10 -7.26 -17.20
C GLY A 431 -4.73 -8.16 -16.13
N SER A 432 -4.50 -7.84 -14.86
CA SER A 432 -5.08 -8.55 -13.71
C SER A 432 -6.35 -7.89 -13.16
N SER A 433 -7.03 -7.07 -13.97
CA SER A 433 -8.21 -6.31 -13.58
C SER A 433 -9.41 -6.63 -14.47
N ILE A 434 -10.61 -6.49 -13.92
CA ILE A 434 -11.89 -6.54 -14.65
C ILE A 434 -12.44 -5.12 -14.75
N VAL A 435 -12.87 -4.72 -15.95
CA VAL A 435 -13.54 -3.45 -16.21
C VAL A 435 -14.98 -3.73 -16.63
N PRO A 436 -15.97 -3.60 -15.72
CA PRO A 436 -17.38 -3.81 -16.05
C PRO A 436 -17.89 -2.81 -17.07
N THR A 437 -18.64 -3.27 -18.06
CA THR A 437 -19.25 -2.42 -19.11
C THR A 437 -20.77 -2.33 -18.98
N THR A 438 -21.39 -3.13 -18.12
CA THR A 438 -22.83 -3.06 -17.77
C THR A 438 -23.00 -3.28 -16.28
N ALA A 439 -24.03 -2.69 -15.66
CA ALA A 439 -24.39 -3.01 -14.29
C ALA A 439 -25.02 -4.41 -14.17
N GLY A 440 -25.05 -4.96 -12.96
CA GLY A 440 -25.67 -6.25 -12.68
C GLY A 440 -25.13 -6.94 -11.44
N LYS A 441 -25.98 -7.79 -10.84
CA LYS A 441 -25.55 -8.76 -9.82
C LYS A 441 -24.95 -9.97 -10.51
N GLY A 442 -23.75 -10.36 -10.12
CA GLY A 442 -23.02 -11.39 -10.81
C GLY A 442 -21.76 -11.84 -10.10
N GLN A 443 -20.85 -12.44 -10.86
CA GLN A 443 -19.61 -13.02 -10.36
C GLN A 443 -18.43 -12.58 -11.22
N ILE A 444 -17.31 -12.26 -10.55
CA ILE A 444 -15.99 -12.27 -11.18
C ILE A 444 -15.45 -13.69 -11.06
N ILE A 445 -15.00 -14.26 -12.18
CA ILE A 445 -14.60 -15.65 -12.31
C ILE A 445 -13.13 -15.71 -12.71
N ALA A 446 -12.38 -16.62 -12.09
CA ALA A 446 -11.05 -17.01 -12.53
C ALA A 446 -11.02 -18.53 -12.75
N SER A 447 -10.39 -18.98 -13.84
CA SER A 447 -10.32 -20.41 -14.16
C SER A 447 -8.96 -20.84 -14.69
N VAL A 448 -8.57 -22.06 -14.35
CA VAL A 448 -7.40 -22.74 -14.90
C VAL A 448 -7.55 -24.26 -14.80
N GLY A 449 -7.12 -24.99 -15.83
CA GLY A 449 -7.15 -26.46 -15.84
C GLY A 449 -8.54 -27.08 -15.60
N GLY A 450 -9.63 -26.38 -15.98
CA GLY A 450 -11.01 -26.81 -15.74
C GLY A 450 -11.54 -26.50 -14.33
N VAL A 451 -10.72 -26.02 -13.42
CA VAL A 451 -11.13 -25.55 -12.09
C VAL A 451 -11.58 -24.10 -12.19
N ILE A 452 -12.66 -23.76 -11.48
CA ILE A 452 -13.29 -22.44 -11.50
C ILE A 452 -13.38 -21.92 -10.07
N GLY A 453 -12.97 -20.67 -9.87
CA GLY A 453 -13.24 -19.89 -8.67
C GLY A 453 -14.06 -18.66 -9.02
N ALA A 454 -14.90 -18.22 -8.10
CA ALA A 454 -15.78 -17.07 -8.32
C ALA A 454 -15.91 -16.21 -7.06
N ALA A 455 -16.14 -14.91 -7.26
CA ALA A 455 -16.48 -13.95 -6.22
C ALA A 455 -17.74 -13.17 -6.60
N ASP A 456 -18.75 -13.18 -5.73
CA ASP A 456 -20.00 -12.44 -5.94
C ASP A 456 -19.78 -10.93 -5.80
N VAL A 457 -20.20 -10.20 -6.83
CA VAL A 457 -20.14 -8.73 -6.93
C VAL A 457 -21.48 -8.15 -7.37
N ASN A 458 -21.68 -6.87 -7.08
CA ASN A 458 -22.80 -6.09 -7.58
C ASN A 458 -22.24 -4.86 -8.29
N VAL A 459 -22.27 -4.86 -9.62
CA VAL A 459 -21.82 -3.73 -10.42
C VAL A 459 -22.97 -2.72 -10.51
N LEU A 460 -22.68 -1.48 -10.15
CA LEU A 460 -23.61 -0.37 -10.13
C LEU A 460 -23.44 0.51 -11.37
N GLU A 461 -24.50 1.17 -11.80
CA GLU A 461 -24.40 2.17 -12.87
C GLU A 461 -23.60 3.38 -12.38
N SER A 462 -22.65 3.86 -13.18
CA SER A 462 -21.88 5.08 -12.89
C SER A 462 -22.65 6.36 -13.26
N HIS A 463 -23.56 6.27 -14.23
CA HIS A 463 -24.45 7.35 -14.66
C HIS A 463 -25.67 6.75 -15.39
N ALA A 464 -26.80 6.65 -14.68
CA ALA A 464 -28.06 6.12 -15.21
C ALA A 464 -29.19 7.16 -15.12
N HIS A 465 -30.26 6.94 -15.88
CA HIS A 465 -31.49 7.71 -15.70
C HIS A 465 -32.02 7.53 -14.27
N ASP A 466 -32.28 8.64 -13.58
CA ASP A 466 -32.88 8.61 -12.26
C ASP A 466 -34.40 8.49 -12.37
N SER A 467 -34.93 7.33 -11.97
CA SER A 467 -36.37 7.07 -11.97
C SER A 467 -37.18 8.00 -11.06
N LYS A 468 -36.52 8.78 -10.19
CA LYS A 468 -37.15 9.79 -9.34
C LYS A 468 -37.34 11.14 -10.04
N ASN A 469 -36.76 11.33 -11.23
CA ASN A 469 -36.94 12.52 -12.05
C ASN A 469 -38.30 12.47 -12.76
N VAL A 470 -39.37 12.61 -11.98
CA VAL A 470 -40.77 12.57 -12.41
C VAL A 470 -41.52 13.65 -11.64
N LYS A 471 -42.35 14.41 -12.37
CA LYS A 471 -43.21 15.43 -11.78
C LYS A 471 -44.32 14.80 -10.93
N GLY A 472 -44.42 15.22 -9.68
CA GLY A 472 -45.50 14.83 -8.76
C GLY A 472 -46.70 15.78 -8.80
N ALA A 473 -47.70 15.48 -7.95
CA ALA A 473 -48.97 16.23 -7.93
C ALA A 473 -48.84 17.61 -7.25
N MET A 474 -48.19 17.68 -6.10
CA MET A 474 -48.07 18.90 -5.28
C MET A 474 -46.62 19.12 -4.87
N PRO A 475 -45.99 20.24 -5.25
CA PRO A 475 -44.62 20.53 -4.83
C PRO A 475 -44.59 20.72 -3.31
N LYS A 476 -43.60 20.11 -2.65
CA LYS A 476 -43.36 20.23 -1.21
C LYS A 476 -42.11 21.05 -0.91
N ILE A 477 -41.08 20.88 -1.73
CA ILE A 477 -39.78 21.53 -1.55
C ILE A 477 -39.36 22.18 -2.87
N ASN A 478 -39.10 23.48 -2.86
CA ASN A 478 -38.49 24.20 -3.96
C ASN A 478 -37.01 24.47 -3.63
N ILE A 479 -36.10 24.16 -4.56
CA ILE A 479 -34.66 24.32 -4.34
C ILE A 479 -34.11 25.29 -5.37
N TYR A 480 -33.58 26.40 -4.85
CA TYR A 480 -33.07 27.51 -5.63
C TYR A 480 -31.53 27.57 -5.54
N PRO A 481 -30.85 27.95 -6.64
CA PRO A 481 -29.42 28.23 -6.61
C PRO A 481 -29.14 29.55 -5.86
N ASP A 482 -27.85 29.89 -5.74
CA ASP A 482 -27.46 31.17 -5.16
C ASP A 482 -27.89 32.31 -6.08
N THR A 483 -28.58 33.29 -5.51
CA THR A 483 -29.13 34.45 -6.21
C THR A 483 -28.41 35.76 -5.85
N GLN A 484 -27.32 35.70 -5.08
CA GLN A 484 -26.49 36.87 -4.80
C GLN A 484 -25.66 37.27 -6.03
N ASP A 485 -26.25 38.11 -6.86
CA ASP A 485 -25.57 38.90 -7.89
C ASP A 485 -26.11 40.33 -7.82
N GLN A 486 -25.37 41.22 -7.15
CA GLN A 486 -25.84 42.55 -6.75
C GLN A 486 -25.98 43.55 -7.92
N SER A 487 -25.72 43.13 -9.16
CA SER A 487 -25.69 44.05 -10.32
C SER A 487 -26.50 43.61 -11.53
N SER A 488 -27.25 42.49 -11.46
CA SER A 488 -27.93 41.94 -12.63
C SER A 488 -29.45 42.16 -12.59
N LEU A 489 -29.94 43.05 -13.45
CA LEU A 489 -31.38 43.25 -13.70
C LEU A 489 -32.10 41.95 -14.07
N ILE A 490 -31.42 41.06 -14.80
CA ILE A 490 -31.97 39.77 -15.19
C ILE A 490 -32.20 38.89 -13.95
N THR A 491 -31.23 38.86 -13.04
CA THR A 491 -31.37 38.14 -11.76
C THR A 491 -32.53 38.70 -10.93
N ASP A 492 -32.73 40.02 -10.91
CA ASP A 492 -33.85 40.64 -10.20
C ASP A 492 -35.22 40.30 -10.81
N ILE A 493 -35.32 40.25 -12.14
CA ILE A 493 -36.56 39.81 -12.84
C ILE A 493 -36.87 38.35 -12.50
N LEU A 494 -35.86 37.48 -12.49
CA LEU A 494 -36.02 36.07 -12.13
C LEU A 494 -36.49 35.94 -10.67
N LYS A 495 -35.87 36.67 -9.74
CA LYS A 495 -36.30 36.71 -8.32
C LYS A 495 -37.76 37.16 -8.19
N PHE A 496 -38.16 38.21 -8.90
CA PHE A 496 -39.53 38.71 -8.87
C PHE A 496 -40.54 37.64 -9.34
N LYS A 497 -40.23 36.95 -10.44
CA LYS A 497 -41.07 35.85 -10.94
C LYS A 497 -41.15 34.68 -9.95
N ILE A 498 -40.05 34.33 -9.28
CA ILE A 498 -40.06 33.26 -8.27
C ILE A 498 -40.92 33.67 -7.06
N ILE A 499 -40.75 34.90 -6.54
CA ILE A 499 -41.56 35.42 -5.42
C ILE A 499 -43.05 35.37 -5.76
N ALA A 500 -43.43 35.83 -6.96
CA ALA A 500 -44.82 35.84 -7.41
C ALA A 500 -45.46 34.44 -7.50
N ASN A 501 -44.66 33.39 -7.70
CA ASN A 501 -45.13 32.01 -7.80
C ASN A 501 -45.04 31.21 -6.49
N SER A 502 -44.30 31.70 -5.49
CA SER A 502 -44.14 31.04 -4.18
C SER A 502 -45.45 30.99 -3.39
N GLN A 503 -45.72 29.86 -2.72
CA GLN A 503 -46.94 29.61 -1.97
C GLN A 503 -46.68 29.49 -0.47
N ALA A 504 -47.67 29.80 0.38
CA ALA A 504 -47.51 29.76 1.83
C ALA A 504 -47.20 28.35 2.41
N GLY A 505 -47.51 27.28 1.66
CA GLY A 505 -47.23 25.90 2.05
C GLY A 505 -45.88 25.35 1.58
N ASP A 506 -45.10 26.14 0.83
CA ASP A 506 -43.84 25.70 0.26
C ASP A 506 -42.72 25.64 1.33
N ILE A 507 -41.79 24.69 1.17
CA ILE A 507 -40.48 24.74 1.80
C ILE A 507 -39.47 25.18 0.75
N ASN A 508 -38.85 26.34 0.93
CA ASN A 508 -37.90 26.91 -0.01
C ASN A 508 -36.47 26.75 0.51
N ILE A 509 -35.61 26.02 -0.21
CA ILE A 509 -34.20 25.82 0.14
C ILE A 509 -33.33 26.61 -0.84
N LEU A 510 -32.50 27.51 -0.32
CA LEU A 510 -31.52 28.26 -1.10
C LEU A 510 -30.13 27.68 -0.87
N ILE A 511 -29.43 27.25 -1.92
CA ILE A 511 -28.08 26.67 -1.82
C ILE A 511 -27.01 27.74 -2.06
N GLY A 512 -26.22 28.09 -1.03
CA GLY A 512 -25.13 29.07 -1.15
C GLY A 512 -25.22 30.21 -0.14
N ASN A 513 -24.51 31.32 -0.40
CA ASN A 513 -24.29 32.39 0.59
C ASN A 513 -25.50 33.31 0.83
N GLY A 514 -26.69 32.90 0.37
CA GLY A 514 -27.98 33.38 0.86
C GLY A 514 -28.27 34.85 0.57
N ASP A 515 -29.05 35.14 -0.48
CA ASP A 515 -29.68 36.45 -0.61
C ASP A 515 -30.85 36.55 0.40
N LEU A 516 -30.55 37.02 1.61
CA LEU A 516 -31.52 37.17 2.70
C LEU A 516 -32.71 38.06 2.30
N THR A 517 -32.48 39.03 1.42
CA THR A 517 -33.54 39.93 0.95
C THR A 517 -34.51 39.18 0.04
N PHE A 518 -33.99 38.31 -0.81
CA PHE A 518 -34.81 37.43 -1.64
C PHE A 518 -35.51 36.36 -0.80
N SER A 519 -34.79 35.65 0.07
CA SER A 519 -35.39 34.57 0.88
C SER A 519 -36.53 35.07 1.77
N ASN A 520 -36.39 36.26 2.37
CA ASN A 520 -37.43 36.83 3.24
C ASN A 520 -38.70 37.27 2.50
N LYS A 521 -38.65 37.38 1.16
CA LYS A 521 -39.80 37.74 0.32
C LYS A 521 -40.53 36.52 -0.25
N LEU A 522 -39.98 35.32 -0.11
CA LEU A 522 -40.65 34.09 -0.52
C LEU A 522 -41.75 33.73 0.48
N ASN A 523 -42.90 33.31 -0.02
CA ASN A 523 -43.95 32.71 0.80
C ASN A 523 -43.53 31.29 1.22
N GLY A 524 -43.85 30.88 2.45
CA GLY A 524 -43.56 29.55 3.00
C GLY A 524 -42.41 29.51 4.01
N GLU A 525 -41.93 28.29 4.35
CA GLU A 525 -40.76 28.10 5.21
C GLU A 525 -39.49 28.25 4.38
N ASN A 526 -38.63 29.20 4.72
CA ASN A 526 -37.41 29.51 3.97
C ASN A 526 -36.16 29.03 4.71
N LEU A 527 -35.36 28.17 4.07
CA LEU A 527 -34.11 27.62 4.59
C LEU A 527 -32.94 28.06 3.69
N ILE A 528 -31.85 28.51 4.31
CA ILE A 528 -30.59 28.75 3.60
C ILE A 528 -29.64 27.60 3.92
N ALA A 529 -29.32 26.78 2.92
CA ALA A 529 -28.35 25.70 3.05
C ALA A 529 -26.94 26.25 2.83
N ASN A 530 -26.29 26.66 3.91
CA ASN A 530 -24.93 27.20 3.91
C ASN A 530 -24.13 26.77 5.15
N THR A 531 -22.92 27.31 5.34
CA THR A 531 -22.07 26.97 6.50
C THR A 531 -22.64 27.41 7.85
N GLY A 532 -23.52 28.42 7.89
CA GLY A 532 -24.18 28.91 9.10
C GLY A 532 -25.46 28.16 9.46
N THR A 533 -26.05 27.42 8.52
CA THR A 533 -27.18 26.51 8.76
C THR A 533 -26.90 25.16 8.09
N PRO A 534 -25.96 24.38 8.65
CA PRO A 534 -25.40 23.22 7.97
C PRO A 534 -26.30 21.98 8.04
N LEU A 535 -27.30 21.94 8.92
CA LEU A 535 -28.20 20.79 9.11
C LEU A 535 -29.60 21.26 9.52
N LYS A 536 -30.64 20.74 8.86
CA LYS A 536 -32.06 21.03 9.18
C LYS A 536 -32.92 19.79 8.96
N THR A 537 -33.80 19.50 9.90
CA THR A 537 -34.82 18.45 9.79
C THR A 537 -36.16 19.03 9.35
N LEU A 538 -36.77 18.39 8.36
CA LEU A 538 -38.05 18.72 7.73
C LEU A 538 -38.90 17.45 7.68
N ASP A 539 -39.57 17.12 8.79
CA ASP A 539 -40.37 15.88 8.91
C ASP A 539 -39.54 14.62 8.59
N LYS A 540 -39.81 13.93 7.46
CA LYS A 540 -39.08 12.74 6.99
C LYS A 540 -37.80 13.04 6.20
N THR A 541 -37.45 14.32 6.06
CA THR A 541 -36.33 14.78 5.25
C THR A 541 -35.30 15.52 6.10
N ILE A 542 -34.02 15.23 5.92
CA ILE A 542 -32.94 16.06 6.45
C ILE A 542 -32.20 16.73 5.30
N VAL A 543 -31.92 18.02 5.47
CA VAL A 543 -31.09 18.81 4.58
C VAL A 543 -29.75 19.05 5.27
N VAL A 544 -28.66 18.69 4.62
CA VAL A 544 -27.29 18.96 5.08
C VAL A 544 -26.55 19.78 4.03
N SER A 545 -25.90 20.86 4.44
CA SER A 545 -25.09 21.69 3.54
C SER A 545 -23.62 21.29 3.61
N ILE A 546 -23.01 21.10 2.44
CA ILE A 546 -21.59 20.77 2.30
C ILE A 546 -20.89 21.88 1.52
N ASN A 547 -19.82 22.44 2.10
CA ASN A 547 -18.97 23.37 1.37
C ASN A 547 -17.87 22.62 0.63
N SER A 548 -18.21 22.17 -0.58
CA SER A 548 -17.33 21.45 -1.49
C SER A 548 -16.23 22.30 -2.15
N ALA A 549 -16.09 23.59 -1.79
CA ALA A 549 -14.96 24.42 -2.26
C ALA A 549 -13.65 24.16 -1.48
N LYS A 550 -13.74 23.47 -0.34
CA LYS A 550 -12.59 23.03 0.47
C LYS A 550 -12.72 21.53 0.73
N PRO A 551 -11.64 20.83 1.10
CA PRO A 551 -11.75 19.46 1.59
C PRO A 551 -12.75 19.38 2.75
N LEU A 552 -13.72 18.48 2.63
CA LEU A 552 -14.73 18.15 3.63
C LEU A 552 -14.07 17.83 4.98
N TYR A 553 -12.96 17.08 4.95
CA TYR A 553 -12.25 16.69 6.16
C TYR A 553 -11.37 17.77 6.80
N ASP A 554 -11.34 18.98 6.23
CA ASP A 554 -10.82 20.16 6.92
C ASP A 554 -11.83 20.75 7.91
N ASN A 555 -13.08 20.29 7.90
CA ASN A 555 -14.16 20.83 8.73
C ASN A 555 -14.91 19.70 9.45
N GLU A 556 -14.50 19.40 10.67
CA GLU A 556 -15.08 18.35 11.50
C GLU A 556 -16.59 18.53 11.72
N VAL A 557 -17.07 19.79 11.83
CA VAL A 557 -18.49 20.09 11.98
C VAL A 557 -19.30 19.70 10.73
N GLN A 558 -18.75 19.89 9.52
CA GLN A 558 -19.43 19.43 8.30
C GLN A 558 -19.57 17.91 8.25
N ILE A 559 -18.53 17.19 8.67
CA ILE A 559 -18.56 15.72 8.74
C ILE A 559 -19.59 15.26 9.76
N GLN A 560 -19.56 15.81 10.97
CA GLN A 560 -20.53 15.49 12.02
C GLN A 560 -21.96 15.74 11.55
N ASN A 561 -22.21 16.83 10.82
CA ASN A 561 -23.54 17.11 10.26
C ASN A 561 -23.94 16.10 9.18
N LEU A 562 -23.01 15.73 8.29
CA LEU A 562 -23.25 14.68 7.30
C LEU A 562 -23.55 13.34 7.98
N ASP A 563 -22.78 12.98 9.00
CA ASP A 563 -22.99 11.76 9.79
C ASP A 563 -24.33 11.78 10.51
N ASN A 564 -24.69 12.89 11.16
CA ASN A 564 -25.97 13.04 11.82
C ASN A 564 -27.14 12.93 10.83
N ALA A 565 -27.00 13.50 9.62
CA ALA A 565 -28.00 13.37 8.57
C ALA A 565 -28.16 11.91 8.14
N LEU A 566 -27.06 11.25 7.78
CA LEU A 566 -27.06 9.88 7.28
C LEU A 566 -27.55 8.88 8.34
N ASN A 567 -27.15 9.04 9.60
CA ASN A 567 -27.55 8.17 10.72
C ASN A 567 -28.93 8.46 11.31
N SER A 568 -29.61 9.52 10.88
CA SER A 568 -30.95 9.87 11.38
C SER A 568 -32.01 8.81 11.06
N SER A 569 -33.21 8.95 11.63
CA SER A 569 -34.38 8.16 11.22
C SER A 569 -35.04 8.65 9.92
N ALA A 570 -34.57 9.77 9.35
CA ALA A 570 -35.17 10.36 8.15
C ALA A 570 -35.00 9.44 6.92
N GLN A 571 -36.07 9.31 6.14
CA GLN A 571 -36.10 8.51 4.91
C GLN A 571 -35.36 9.20 3.77
N ASN A 572 -35.43 10.54 3.72
CA ASN A 572 -34.85 11.36 2.65
C ASN A 572 -33.72 12.22 3.18
N ILE A 573 -32.57 12.21 2.50
CA ILE A 573 -31.41 13.05 2.80
C ILE A 573 -31.11 13.90 1.57
N ILE A 574 -31.18 15.22 1.74
CA ILE A 574 -30.78 16.20 0.74
C ILE A 574 -29.41 16.73 1.13
N ILE A 575 -28.40 16.46 0.30
CA ILE A 575 -27.06 16.99 0.43
C ILE A 575 -26.93 18.19 -0.49
N ALA A 576 -27.00 19.39 0.08
CA ALA A 576 -26.89 20.65 -0.63
C ALA A 576 -25.43 21.09 -0.76
N MET A 577 -24.82 20.79 -1.91
CA MET A 577 -23.45 21.15 -2.24
C MET A 577 -23.36 22.63 -2.62
N GLN A 578 -22.52 23.39 -1.93
CA GLN A 578 -22.39 24.83 -2.19
C GLN A 578 -21.68 25.15 -3.52
N SER A 579 -20.94 24.19 -4.08
CA SER A 579 -20.28 24.27 -5.40
C SER A 579 -20.65 23.06 -6.28
N GLY A 580 -19.67 22.36 -6.87
CA GLY A 580 -19.91 21.20 -7.75
C GLY A 580 -20.23 19.90 -6.99
N ALA A 581 -20.46 18.82 -7.74
CA ALA A 581 -20.80 17.51 -7.18
C ALA A 581 -19.66 16.79 -6.46
N LYS A 582 -18.42 17.29 -6.60
CA LYS A 582 -17.22 16.65 -6.06
C LYS A 582 -16.77 17.32 -4.77
N VAL A 583 -16.30 16.52 -3.85
CA VAL A 583 -15.53 16.94 -2.68
C VAL A 583 -14.02 16.88 -3.02
N GLY A 584 -13.15 17.05 -2.03
CA GLY A 584 -11.70 16.97 -2.23
C GLY A 584 -11.28 15.65 -2.89
N LEU A 585 -10.24 15.72 -3.75
CA LEU A 585 -9.80 14.57 -4.55
C LEU A 585 -9.52 13.31 -3.71
N LEU A 586 -8.90 13.48 -2.53
CA LEU A 586 -8.52 12.41 -1.60
C LEU A 586 -9.69 11.73 -0.89
N GLU A 587 -10.79 12.47 -0.74
CA GLU A 587 -11.95 12.08 0.06
C GLU A 587 -13.14 11.71 -0.83
N GLN A 588 -13.03 11.90 -2.16
CA GLN A 588 -14.12 11.65 -3.09
C GLN A 588 -14.58 10.19 -3.07
N ASP A 589 -13.64 9.25 -3.09
CA ASP A 589 -13.95 7.82 -3.07
C ASP A 589 -14.62 7.42 -1.75
N VAL A 590 -14.05 7.86 -0.63
CA VAL A 590 -14.62 7.69 0.73
C VAL A 590 -16.05 8.25 0.80
N PHE A 591 -16.24 9.45 0.27
CA PHE A 591 -17.54 10.13 0.26
C PHE A 591 -18.56 9.36 -0.57
N ASP A 592 -18.20 8.97 -1.79
CA ASP A 592 -19.09 8.21 -2.68
C ASP A 592 -19.46 6.84 -2.07
N LYS A 593 -18.48 6.13 -1.48
CA LYS A 593 -18.71 4.86 -0.78
C LYS A 593 -19.65 5.02 0.41
N LYS A 594 -19.42 6.06 1.22
CA LYS A 594 -20.29 6.41 2.34
C LYS A 594 -21.71 6.64 1.87
N LEU A 595 -21.94 7.50 0.87
CA LEU A 595 -23.28 7.77 0.36
C LEU A 595 -23.95 6.50 -0.18
N GLU A 596 -23.26 5.72 -1.00
CA GLU A 596 -23.80 4.48 -1.58
C GLU A 596 -24.20 3.47 -0.50
N SER A 597 -23.44 3.37 0.60
CA SER A 597 -23.77 2.45 1.70
C SER A 597 -25.11 2.79 2.37
N TYR A 598 -25.42 4.08 2.57
CA TYR A 598 -26.68 4.53 3.16
C TYR A 598 -27.81 4.57 2.12
N ALA A 599 -27.51 4.77 0.84
CA ALA A 599 -28.48 4.80 -0.23
C ALA A 599 -29.18 3.45 -0.48
N GLN A 600 -28.69 2.36 0.11
CA GLN A 600 -29.36 1.05 0.09
C GLN A 600 -30.67 1.04 0.90
N THR A 601 -30.81 1.93 1.89
CA THR A 601 -31.98 1.99 2.78
C THR A 601 -32.63 3.37 2.85
N LYS A 602 -31.96 4.40 2.33
CA LYS A 602 -32.41 5.80 2.33
C LYS A 602 -32.43 6.37 0.92
N ASN A 603 -33.24 7.40 0.74
CA ASN A 603 -33.23 8.20 -0.45
C ASN A 603 -32.22 9.34 -0.30
N ILE A 604 -31.11 9.30 -1.04
CA ILE A 604 -30.08 10.36 -0.99
C ILE A 604 -30.12 11.17 -2.29
N TYR A 605 -30.24 12.49 -2.14
CA TYR A 605 -30.23 13.47 -3.23
C TYR A 605 -29.05 14.42 -3.01
N LEU A 606 -28.02 14.30 -3.85
CA LEU A 606 -26.91 15.22 -3.88
C LEU A 606 -27.20 16.31 -4.92
N ILE A 607 -27.45 17.51 -4.42
CA ILE A 607 -27.83 18.66 -5.23
C ILE A 607 -26.65 19.63 -5.30
N TYR A 608 -26.24 19.99 -6.51
CA TYR A 608 -25.02 20.77 -6.72
C TYR A 608 -25.17 21.81 -7.82
N LYS A 609 -24.28 22.80 -7.83
CA LYS A 609 -24.26 23.85 -8.84
C LYS A 609 -23.44 23.43 -10.05
N SER A 610 -23.96 23.71 -11.25
CA SER A 610 -23.30 23.44 -12.53
C SER A 610 -23.64 24.53 -13.57
N ASP A 611 -23.04 24.44 -14.76
CA ASP A 611 -23.40 25.25 -15.93
C ASP A 611 -24.52 24.62 -16.78
N LYS A 612 -24.87 23.36 -16.50
CA LYS A 612 -25.91 22.58 -17.19
C LYS A 612 -26.82 21.89 -16.19
N TYR A 613 -28.08 21.72 -16.57
CA TYR A 613 -28.99 20.79 -15.89
C TYR A 613 -28.63 19.35 -16.28
N ASP A 614 -28.42 18.53 -15.28
CA ASP A 614 -28.17 17.10 -15.37
C ASP A 614 -28.75 16.45 -14.12
N ALA A 615 -29.43 15.34 -14.32
CA ALA A 615 -30.11 14.60 -13.27
C ALA A 615 -29.94 13.12 -13.57
N TYR A 616 -29.11 12.48 -12.75
CA TYR A 616 -28.73 11.10 -12.97
C TYR A 616 -28.58 10.37 -11.65
N LYS A 617 -28.61 9.05 -11.76
CA LYS A 617 -28.36 8.15 -10.66
C LYS A 617 -26.97 7.56 -10.81
N ARG A 618 -26.16 7.66 -9.76
CA ARG A 618 -24.91 6.90 -9.63
C ARG A 618 -25.10 5.91 -8.49
N GLY A 619 -25.09 4.63 -8.82
CA GLY A 619 -25.51 3.56 -7.91
C GLY A 619 -26.93 3.80 -7.40
N ASN A 620 -27.06 4.08 -6.11
CA ASN A 620 -28.31 4.36 -5.42
C ASN A 620 -28.53 5.85 -5.08
N VAL A 621 -27.57 6.71 -5.39
CA VAL A 621 -27.60 8.14 -5.07
C VAL A 621 -28.06 8.95 -6.29
N SER A 622 -29.01 9.87 -6.06
CA SER A 622 -29.48 10.83 -7.06
C SER A 622 -28.57 12.06 -7.10
N TYR A 623 -27.91 12.31 -8.22
CA TYR A 623 -27.09 13.51 -8.45
C TYR A 623 -27.87 14.47 -9.34
N ILE A 624 -28.15 15.67 -8.81
CA ILE A 624 -29.03 16.64 -9.46
C ILE A 624 -28.33 17.99 -9.51
N SER A 625 -28.09 18.51 -10.71
CA SER A 625 -27.50 19.83 -10.85
C SER A 625 -28.55 20.93 -10.94
N ILE A 626 -28.20 22.11 -10.46
CA ILE A 626 -28.94 23.36 -10.68
C ILE A 626 -27.99 24.41 -11.25
N ILE A 627 -28.50 25.33 -12.08
CA ILE A 627 -27.67 26.37 -12.68
C ILE A 627 -27.40 27.47 -11.65
N ASP A 628 -26.12 27.83 -11.49
CA ASP A 628 -25.73 28.99 -10.69
C ASP A 628 -26.15 30.30 -11.39
N PHE A 629 -27.06 31.05 -10.77
CA PHE A 629 -27.60 32.27 -11.39
C PHE A 629 -26.56 33.36 -11.55
N LYS A 630 -25.62 33.47 -10.61
CA LYS A 630 -24.53 34.45 -10.67
C LYS A 630 -23.63 34.26 -11.89
N ASN A 631 -23.37 33.02 -12.27
CA ASN A 631 -22.35 32.69 -13.27
C ASN A 631 -22.94 32.35 -14.66
N ASN A 632 -24.19 31.87 -14.74
CA ASN A 632 -24.69 31.24 -15.97
C ASN A 632 -26.15 31.57 -16.35
N ALA A 633 -26.99 32.14 -15.48
CA ALA A 633 -28.41 32.36 -15.81
C ALA A 633 -28.65 33.31 -17.01
N HIS A 634 -27.67 34.12 -17.37
CA HIS A 634 -27.80 35.13 -18.44
C HIS A 634 -27.52 34.62 -19.85
N LYS A 635 -27.00 33.38 -19.99
CA LYS A 635 -26.66 32.82 -21.31
C LYS A 635 -27.90 32.36 -22.08
N ASN A 636 -28.93 31.90 -21.39
CA ASN A 636 -30.19 31.47 -22.00
C ASN A 636 -31.37 31.57 -21.03
N LEU A 637 -32.13 32.67 -21.13
CA LEU A 637 -33.21 32.96 -20.20
C LEU A 637 -34.41 32.01 -20.28
N SER A 638 -34.71 31.47 -21.47
CA SER A 638 -35.82 30.51 -21.63
C SER A 638 -35.55 29.17 -20.95
N ASN A 639 -34.31 28.92 -20.50
CA ASN A 639 -33.92 27.70 -19.83
C ASN A 639 -33.63 27.90 -18.33
N VAL A 640 -33.97 29.04 -17.72
CA VAL A 640 -33.77 29.23 -16.29
C VAL A 640 -34.83 28.47 -15.51
N LYS A 641 -34.40 27.42 -14.81
CA LYS A 641 -35.23 26.51 -14.01
C LYS A 641 -34.73 26.41 -12.57
N TYR A 642 -35.65 26.11 -11.66
CA TYR A 642 -35.36 25.67 -10.30
C TYR A 642 -35.88 24.24 -10.09
N LEU A 643 -35.39 23.58 -9.05
CA LEU A 643 -35.79 22.20 -8.78
C LEU A 643 -37.02 22.19 -7.87
N GLN A 644 -38.05 21.43 -8.24
CA GLN A 644 -39.19 21.12 -7.39
C GLN A 644 -39.12 19.66 -6.97
N MET A 645 -39.32 19.39 -5.69
CA MET A 645 -39.45 18.04 -5.16
C MET A 645 -40.86 17.81 -4.62
N PHE A 646 -41.37 16.60 -4.84
CA PHE A 646 -42.72 16.16 -4.55
C PHE A 646 -42.67 14.94 -3.65
N GLU A 647 -43.52 14.88 -2.62
CA GLU A 647 -43.64 13.67 -1.79
C GLU A 647 -44.48 12.61 -2.54
N ASP A 648 -43.96 11.39 -2.61
CA ASP A 648 -44.70 10.24 -3.14
C ASP A 648 -45.57 9.58 -2.07
N ALA A 649 -46.42 8.63 -2.46
CA ALA A 649 -47.34 7.93 -1.55
C ALA A 649 -46.65 7.19 -0.39
N ASN A 650 -45.35 6.90 -0.53
CA ASN A 650 -44.53 6.16 0.45
C ASN A 650 -43.63 7.09 1.28
N GLY A 651 -43.80 8.42 1.17
CA GLY A 651 -42.97 9.41 1.86
C GLY A 651 -41.59 9.63 1.23
N GLY A 652 -41.31 9.04 0.07
CA GLY A 652 -40.14 9.34 -0.74
C GLY A 652 -40.28 10.68 -1.46
N LEU A 653 -39.19 11.13 -2.10
CA LEU A 653 -39.20 12.34 -2.92
C LEU A 653 -38.98 12.00 -4.40
N THR A 654 -39.80 12.58 -5.26
CA THR A 654 -39.55 12.69 -6.70
C THR A 654 -39.25 14.15 -7.01
N TYR A 655 -38.71 14.44 -8.19
CA TYR A 655 -38.33 15.80 -8.55
C TYR A 655 -38.51 16.09 -10.04
N ASP A 656 -38.65 17.38 -10.37
CA ASP A 656 -38.69 17.90 -11.74
C ASP A 656 -38.14 19.33 -11.77
N TYR A 657 -37.71 19.79 -12.95
CA TYR A 657 -37.25 21.16 -13.15
C TYR A 657 -38.41 22.07 -13.58
N LYS A 658 -38.69 23.10 -12.78
CA LYS A 658 -39.70 24.11 -13.11
C LYS A 658 -39.06 25.35 -13.72
N SER A 659 -39.55 25.74 -14.89
CA SER A 659 -39.17 27.01 -15.54
C SER A 659 -39.57 28.19 -14.65
N VAL A 660 -38.66 29.16 -14.52
CA VAL A 660 -38.92 30.44 -13.87
C VAL A 660 -39.66 31.40 -14.81
N VAL A 661 -39.48 31.24 -16.12
CA VAL A 661 -39.97 32.20 -17.12
C VAL A 661 -41.36 31.83 -17.63
N GLU A 662 -41.71 30.54 -17.62
CA GLU A 662 -43.03 29.97 -17.97
C GLU A 662 -43.90 29.71 -16.74
#